data_AF-A0A849M718-F1
#
_entry.id   AF-A0A849M718-F1
#
_cell.length_a   1.000
_cell.length_b   1.000
_cell.length_c   1.000
_cell.angle_alpha   90.00
_cell.angle_beta   90.00
_cell.angle_gamma   90.00
#
_symmetry.space_group_name_H-M   'P 1'
#
loop_
_entity.id
_entity.type
_entity.pdbx_description
1 polymer ?
#
loop_
_entity_poly.entity_id
_entity_poly.type
_entity_poly.pdbx_seq_one_letter_code
_entity_poly.pdbx_strand_id
1 'polypeptide(L)'
;MIIRKIFIITILVLSGNIFSSEINYSSKNLFPMHKELEPAVRFWIDVYGKYGTNQYIIHDSRKLGIVYEVAKIGIRNGGYADEPLSKSQKKTLKGYVKKYKDILKAIAAVYPDSTKLKPEQRKILRQLTSFKSKQDFLLASRRVRAQKGQKNRFRHGMEISGRYMPYLKKIFKEYNLPNELTILPHVESSFNYKAYSSVGAAGIWQFTRSTGKQFLKISYEIDERLDPILATEASAKLLSRNFKGVGHWPLAITAYNSGLSGMKRAVRKLKTTDINTIVKKYKSRYFKFASRNFYAEFLAALHVVQNYQKYFGIIQFELPIKYKELQLPQYLKYSSLSRFLEMDKNQFRTYNPALRPSIFNNSKYIPKGYRLRLPASISTDSLLAAIPKAAYLASQKRSEYYRIRYGDTLDRIARKFGTSVNQLLAINNISNPHFIRRGMTIRIPDKKRQKPLLASIEPKVELAHVDLFRVPDPEKKSTLDIQFFDTGYGWLDSNMTEPKITYANSKDSADLEIEFIKKENPAIGYIRVEPEETLGHYAEWLQVRTQQIRNWNSLSFQSPIGLDQKIKIVFNKISADDFNRIRLEYHRGIEEDFFTYYEITDTLTHTVKNGDNIWYLSNYEYNLPYWLIVDFNKDIDFGALKVGDKLVIPAIKSKS
;
A
#
# COMPACT_ATOMS: atom_id res chain seq x y z
N MET A 1 -3.74 78.61 37.07
CA MET A 1 -2.69 78.59 36.02
C MET A 1 -2.05 77.20 36.01
N ILE A 2 -1.73 76.61 34.84
CA ILE A 2 -0.74 75.51 34.59
C ILE A 2 -0.75 74.33 35.60
N ILE A 3 -1.43 73.19 35.40
CA ILE A 3 -1.26 72.08 34.40
C ILE A 3 -0.66 70.79 35.02
N ARG A 4 -1.50 69.75 35.09
CA ARG A 4 -1.28 68.29 35.02
C ARG A 4 0.06 67.66 35.49
N LYS A 5 -0.07 66.71 36.43
CA LYS A 5 0.32 65.30 36.18
C LYS A 5 -0.49 64.31 37.03
N ILE A 6 -1.57 63.77 36.45
CA ILE A 6 -2.23 62.54 36.91
C ILE A 6 -2.38 61.67 35.65
N PHE A 7 -1.97 60.40 35.72
CA PHE A 7 -2.09 59.45 34.61
C PHE A 7 -3.16 58.41 34.96
N ILE A 8 -4.28 58.45 34.24
CA ILE A 8 -5.40 57.52 34.43
C ILE A 8 -5.26 56.34 33.46
N ILE A 9 -5.67 55.16 33.92
CA ILE A 9 -5.69 53.92 33.14
C ILE A 9 -6.64 54.07 31.95
N THR A 10 -6.14 53.80 30.75
CA THR A 10 -6.97 53.60 29.54
C THR A 10 -6.72 52.21 28.99
N ILE A 11 -7.66 51.29 29.20
CA ILE A 11 -7.68 50.00 28.53
C ILE A 11 -8.08 50.22 27.08
N LEU A 12 -7.24 49.82 26.12
CA LEU A 12 -7.62 49.83 24.70
C LEU A 12 -7.27 48.48 24.05
N VAL A 13 -8.28 47.62 23.95
CA VAL A 13 -8.16 46.33 23.26
C VAL A 13 -8.19 46.57 21.76
N LEU A 14 -7.09 46.26 21.06
CA LEU A 14 -7.07 46.18 19.60
C LEU A 14 -6.25 44.98 19.12
N SER A 15 -6.81 44.24 18.17
CA SER A 15 -6.35 42.91 17.78
C SER A 15 -5.22 42.94 16.74
N GLY A 16 -4.04 42.44 17.11
CA GLY A 16 -2.93 42.16 16.19
C GLY A 16 -2.68 40.66 16.03
N ASN A 17 -2.85 40.11 14.83
CA ASN A 17 -2.46 38.72 14.54
C ASN A 17 -0.95 38.64 14.28
N ILE A 18 -0.17 38.12 15.24
CA ILE A 18 1.24 37.74 15.01
C ILE A 18 1.36 36.21 15.02
N PHE A 19 0.76 35.58 14.00
CA PHE A 19 0.95 34.15 13.71
C PHE A 19 2.25 33.94 12.91
N SER A 20 3.39 34.32 13.50
CA SER A 20 4.72 34.03 12.96
C SER A 20 5.42 32.95 13.75
N SER A 21 5.28 31.72 13.26
CA SER A 21 6.29 30.67 13.46
C SER A 21 6.57 30.12 12.07
N GLU A 22 7.67 30.55 11.45
CA GLU A 22 8.01 30.12 10.11
C GLU A 22 8.11 28.59 10.05
N ILE A 23 7.49 27.99 9.03
CA ILE A 23 7.65 26.55 8.76
C ILE A 23 8.99 26.37 8.02
N ASN A 24 10.08 26.57 8.77
CA ASN A 24 11.43 26.62 8.25
C ASN A 24 12.02 25.20 8.16
N TYR A 25 12.25 24.74 6.93
CA TYR A 25 12.86 23.46 6.62
C TYR A 25 14.32 23.65 6.21
N SER A 26 15.22 23.79 7.18
CA SER A 26 16.62 23.44 6.94
C SER A 26 16.66 21.92 6.63
N SER A 27 17.29 21.45 5.55
CA SER A 27 18.49 22.01 4.90
C SER A 27 18.44 22.20 3.36
N LYS A 28 19.20 23.21 2.89
CA LYS A 28 19.67 23.40 1.48
C LYS A 28 18.60 23.38 0.36
N ASN A 29 17.41 23.95 0.61
CA ASN A 29 16.37 24.19 -0.42
C ASN A 29 15.90 22.94 -1.23
N LEU A 30 16.20 21.72 -0.77
CA LEU A 30 15.83 20.49 -1.48
C LEU A 30 14.31 20.25 -1.51
N PHE A 31 13.61 20.72 -0.48
CA PHE A 31 12.17 20.57 -0.31
C PHE A 31 11.52 21.96 -0.07
N PRO A 32 11.47 22.83 -1.10
CA PRO A 32 10.97 24.19 -0.95
C PRO A 32 9.48 24.21 -0.61
N MET A 33 9.10 24.91 0.47
CA MET A 33 7.71 25.21 0.79
C MET A 33 7.35 26.58 0.20
N HIS A 34 6.74 26.57 -0.99
CA HIS A 34 6.18 27.79 -1.59
C HIS A 34 4.93 28.26 -0.83
N LYS A 35 4.71 29.58 -0.79
CA LYS A 35 3.60 30.22 -0.06
C LYS A 35 2.21 29.74 -0.50
N GLU A 36 2.07 29.35 -1.77
CA GLU A 36 0.86 28.74 -2.33
C GLU A 36 0.52 27.35 -1.75
N LEU A 37 1.53 26.61 -1.25
CA LEU A 37 1.34 25.31 -0.61
C LEU A 37 1.06 25.42 0.88
N GLU A 38 1.44 26.53 1.52
CA GLU A 38 1.31 26.71 2.97
C GLU A 38 -0.10 26.37 3.52
N PRO A 39 -1.22 26.75 2.88
CA PRO A 39 -2.56 26.37 3.36
C PRO A 39 -2.87 24.87 3.24
N ALA A 40 -2.17 24.14 2.37
CA ALA A 40 -2.24 22.68 2.26
C ALA A 40 -1.30 22.01 3.28
N VAL A 41 -0.07 22.51 3.44
CA VAL A 41 0.89 22.01 4.45
C VAL A 41 0.33 22.18 5.86
N ARG A 42 -0.18 23.38 6.21
CA ARG A 42 -0.86 23.63 7.49
C ARG A 42 -2.07 22.71 7.71
N PHE A 43 -2.87 22.42 6.68
CA PHE A 43 -3.98 21.46 6.78
C PHE A 43 -3.49 20.05 7.12
N TRP A 44 -2.41 19.57 6.49
CA TRP A 44 -1.86 18.25 6.78
C TRP A 44 -1.12 18.18 8.12
N ILE A 45 -0.49 19.27 8.58
CA ILE A 45 0.01 19.39 9.96
C ILE A 45 -1.14 19.23 10.96
N ASP A 46 -2.30 19.86 10.70
CA ASP A 46 -3.52 19.69 11.49
C ASP A 46 -4.03 18.22 11.47
N VAL A 47 -3.97 17.53 10.31
CA VAL A 47 -4.34 16.10 10.19
C VAL A 47 -3.39 15.19 10.97
N TYR A 48 -2.08 15.41 10.92
CA TYR A 48 -1.08 14.52 11.53
C TYR A 48 -0.79 14.84 13.01
N GLY A 49 -0.85 16.11 13.41
CA GLY A 49 -0.44 16.57 14.76
C GLY A 49 -1.58 16.94 15.70
N LYS A 50 -2.81 17.16 15.22
CA LYS A 50 -3.91 17.75 16.01
C LYS A 50 -5.17 16.90 16.05
N TYR A 51 -5.70 16.44 14.90
CA TYR A 51 -6.97 15.72 14.87
C TYR A 51 -6.79 14.20 15.06
N GLY A 52 -7.49 13.66 16.04
CA GLY A 52 -7.54 12.22 16.33
C GLY A 52 -8.31 11.43 15.27
N THR A 53 -8.19 10.10 15.32
CA THR A 53 -8.80 9.22 14.31
C THR A 53 -10.33 9.18 14.32
N ASN A 54 -10.96 9.61 15.41
CA ASN A 54 -12.41 9.82 15.53
C ASN A 54 -12.89 11.20 15.03
N GLN A 55 -11.98 12.07 14.59
CA GLN A 55 -12.29 13.39 14.06
C GLN A 55 -12.20 13.40 12.53
N TYR A 56 -13.22 13.96 11.88
CA TYR A 56 -13.32 14.06 10.43
C TYR A 56 -13.43 15.52 10.02
N ILE A 57 -12.38 16.04 9.39
CA ILE A 57 -12.29 17.41 8.91
C ILE A 57 -13.12 17.52 7.62
N ILE A 58 -14.18 18.33 7.65
CA ILE A 58 -15.02 18.62 6.48
C ILE A 58 -14.47 19.88 5.80
N HIS A 59 -13.98 19.77 4.58
CA HIS A 59 -13.13 20.80 3.95
C HIS A 59 -13.29 20.90 2.43
N ASP A 60 -12.70 21.93 1.82
CA ASP A 60 -12.60 22.06 0.35
C ASP A 60 -11.40 21.26 -0.20
N SER A 61 -11.66 20.32 -1.11
CA SER A 61 -10.63 19.44 -1.72
C SER A 61 -9.70 20.09 -2.77
N ARG A 62 -9.73 21.43 -2.91
CA ARG A 62 -8.80 22.24 -3.71
C ARG A 62 -8.29 23.50 -2.98
N LYS A 63 -9.07 24.12 -2.11
CA LYS A 63 -8.67 25.23 -1.24
C LYS A 63 -8.51 24.70 0.21
N LEU A 64 -7.46 23.92 0.49
CA LEU A 64 -7.35 23.11 1.73
C LEU A 64 -7.42 23.91 3.05
N GLY A 65 -7.01 25.17 3.07
CA GLY A 65 -7.18 26.07 4.23
C GLY A 65 -8.65 26.40 4.57
N ILE A 66 -9.62 25.92 3.78
CA ILE A 66 -11.06 26.07 4.06
C ILE A 66 -11.59 24.80 4.72
N VAL A 67 -11.72 24.85 6.04
CA VAL A 67 -12.39 23.86 6.88
C VAL A 67 -13.76 24.41 7.29
N TYR A 68 -14.81 23.63 7.06
CA TYR A 68 -16.20 23.99 7.37
C TYR A 68 -16.64 23.48 8.76
N GLU A 69 -16.22 22.28 9.13
CA GLU A 69 -16.50 21.64 10.43
C GLU A 69 -15.44 20.56 10.72
N VAL A 70 -15.27 20.18 11.99
CA VAL A 70 -14.53 18.97 12.38
C VAL A 70 -15.50 18.06 13.14
N ALA A 71 -16.13 17.14 12.39
CA ALA A 71 -17.12 16.23 12.94
C ALA A 71 -16.47 15.17 13.82
N LYS A 72 -16.95 15.01 15.07
CA LYS A 72 -16.61 13.85 15.90
C LYS A 72 -17.52 12.68 15.52
N ILE A 73 -16.94 11.58 15.04
CA ILE A 73 -17.63 10.32 14.78
C ILE A 73 -17.20 9.35 15.88
N GLY A 74 -18.11 9.02 16.80
CA GLY A 74 -17.81 8.16 17.95
C GLY A 74 -17.21 6.82 17.53
N ILE A 75 -16.23 6.34 18.28
CA ILE A 75 -15.66 4.99 18.14
C ILE A 75 -16.66 3.98 18.73
N ARG A 76 -16.58 2.70 18.36
CA ARG A 76 -17.31 1.64 19.07
C ARG A 76 -16.76 1.53 20.50
N ASN A 77 -17.58 1.11 21.46
CA ASN A 77 -17.11 0.88 22.83
C ASN A 77 -15.96 -0.15 22.83
N GLY A 78 -14.77 0.23 23.31
CA GLY A 78 -13.55 -0.58 23.27
C GLY A 78 -12.86 -0.71 21.90
N GLY A 79 -13.36 -0.05 20.85
CA GLY A 79 -12.85 -0.22 19.48
C GLY A 79 -11.52 0.51 19.20
N TYR A 80 -10.72 -0.03 18.28
CA TYR A 80 -9.41 0.52 17.95
C TYR A 80 -9.49 1.75 17.03
N ALA A 81 -8.47 2.61 17.14
CA ALA A 81 -8.36 3.89 16.43
C ALA A 81 -8.49 3.81 14.89
N ASP A 82 -8.15 2.66 14.28
CA ASP A 82 -8.18 2.46 12.83
C ASP A 82 -9.26 1.47 12.34
N GLU A 83 -10.26 1.16 13.17
CA GLU A 83 -11.43 0.39 12.74
C GLU A 83 -12.20 1.04 11.57
N PRO A 84 -12.76 0.24 10.63
CA PRO A 84 -13.66 0.75 9.60
C PRO A 84 -14.99 1.27 10.18
N LEU A 85 -15.40 2.45 9.74
CA LEU A 85 -16.74 2.98 10.07
C LEU A 85 -17.86 2.00 9.66
N SER A 86 -18.80 1.78 10.58
CA SER A 86 -20.04 1.03 10.35
C SER A 86 -20.95 1.67 9.29
N LYS A 87 -21.97 0.94 8.82
CA LYS A 87 -22.99 1.48 7.89
C LYS A 87 -23.65 2.76 8.45
N SER A 88 -23.88 2.84 9.77
CA SER A 88 -24.43 4.05 10.42
C SER A 88 -23.44 5.21 10.45
N GLN A 89 -22.22 5.03 10.96
CA GLN A 89 -21.20 6.10 10.99
C GLN A 89 -20.88 6.62 9.57
N LYS A 90 -20.85 5.74 8.56
CA LYS A 90 -20.73 6.12 7.13
C LYS A 90 -21.91 6.98 6.64
N LYS A 91 -23.14 6.71 7.08
CA LYS A 91 -24.33 7.54 6.79
C LYS A 91 -24.21 8.93 7.44
N THR A 92 -23.82 9.00 8.71
CA THR A 92 -23.58 10.26 9.44
C THR A 92 -22.51 11.12 8.76
N LEU A 93 -21.38 10.53 8.39
CA LEU A 93 -20.30 11.26 7.70
C LEU A 93 -20.72 11.77 6.30
N LYS A 94 -21.49 10.98 5.55
CA LYS A 94 -22.14 11.43 4.30
C LYS A 94 -23.12 12.58 4.56
N GLY A 95 -23.82 12.57 5.69
CA GLY A 95 -24.70 13.65 6.17
C GLY A 95 -23.95 14.97 6.34
N TYR A 96 -22.84 14.97 7.08
CA TYR A 96 -21.97 16.17 7.23
C TYR A 96 -21.47 16.71 5.88
N VAL A 97 -21.03 15.83 4.97
CA VAL A 97 -20.63 16.26 3.62
C VAL A 97 -21.81 16.87 2.87
N LYS A 98 -23.01 16.25 2.90
CA LYS A 98 -24.22 16.79 2.25
C LYS A 98 -24.63 18.16 2.81
N LYS A 99 -24.66 18.30 4.14
CA LYS A 99 -24.95 19.56 4.87
C LYS A 99 -24.19 20.74 4.26
N TYR A 100 -22.87 20.64 4.15
CA TYR A 100 -22.05 21.73 3.62
C TYR A 100 -22.17 21.94 2.11
N LYS A 101 -22.43 20.88 1.32
CA LYS A 101 -22.75 21.05 -0.10
C LYS A 101 -24.04 21.87 -0.28
N ASP A 102 -25.06 21.62 0.53
CA ASP A 102 -26.35 22.29 0.42
C ASP A 102 -26.33 23.71 1.00
N ILE A 103 -25.56 23.96 2.08
CA ILE A 103 -25.25 25.32 2.57
C ILE A 103 -24.59 26.16 1.47
N LEU A 104 -23.56 25.62 0.79
CA LEU A 104 -22.85 26.34 -0.26
C LEU A 104 -23.72 26.63 -1.49
N LYS A 105 -24.62 25.71 -1.86
CA LYS A 105 -25.64 25.97 -2.90
C LYS A 105 -26.62 27.07 -2.49
N ALA A 106 -27.08 27.07 -1.24
CA ALA A 106 -28.02 28.07 -0.74
C ALA A 106 -27.39 29.47 -0.72
N ILE A 107 -26.12 29.59 -0.30
CA ILE A 107 -25.36 30.84 -0.40
C ILE A 107 -25.23 31.26 -1.89
N ALA A 108 -24.85 30.34 -2.77
CA ALA A 108 -24.80 30.60 -4.22
C ALA A 108 -26.14 31.03 -4.84
N ALA A 109 -27.29 30.62 -4.29
CA ALA A 109 -28.58 30.97 -4.86
C ALA A 109 -28.82 32.49 -4.79
N VAL A 110 -28.52 33.10 -3.64
CA VAL A 110 -28.84 34.50 -3.31
C VAL A 110 -27.68 35.49 -3.41
N TYR A 111 -26.41 35.03 -3.34
CA TYR A 111 -25.23 35.91 -3.35
C TYR A 111 -25.23 36.89 -4.54
N PRO A 112 -25.01 38.21 -4.32
CA PRO A 112 -24.47 38.83 -3.10
C PRO A 112 -25.48 39.11 -1.97
N ASP A 113 -26.79 39.04 -2.20
CA ASP A 113 -27.79 39.21 -1.14
C ASP A 113 -27.63 38.12 -0.07
N SER A 114 -27.52 38.54 1.19
CA SER A 114 -27.36 37.66 2.34
C SER A 114 -28.51 37.74 3.35
N THR A 115 -29.52 38.58 3.10
CA THR A 115 -30.68 38.79 3.98
C THR A 115 -31.45 37.48 4.19
N LYS A 116 -31.69 36.75 3.11
CA LYS A 116 -32.48 35.49 3.06
C LYS A 116 -31.73 34.26 3.61
N LEU A 117 -30.51 34.42 4.13
CA LEU A 117 -29.69 33.31 4.62
C LEU A 117 -29.99 32.96 6.09
N LYS A 118 -30.09 31.66 6.37
CA LYS A 118 -30.20 31.12 7.74
C LYS A 118 -28.91 31.41 8.55
N PRO A 119 -28.96 31.46 9.90
CA PRO A 119 -27.79 31.84 10.72
C PRO A 119 -26.52 31.01 10.46
N GLU A 120 -26.64 29.69 10.24
CA GLU A 120 -25.49 28.84 9.88
C GLU A 120 -24.93 29.18 8.49
N GLN A 121 -25.78 29.48 7.51
CA GLN A 121 -25.34 29.92 6.18
C GLN A 121 -24.61 31.27 6.25
N ARG A 122 -25.08 32.22 7.07
CA ARG A 122 -24.37 33.48 7.37
C ARG A 122 -23.05 33.27 8.13
N LYS A 123 -22.95 32.25 9.00
CA LYS A 123 -21.68 31.86 9.63
C LYS A 123 -20.67 31.38 8.59
N ILE A 124 -21.07 30.48 7.69
CA ILE A 124 -20.20 29.96 6.62
C ILE A 124 -19.83 31.03 5.59
N LEU A 125 -20.77 31.91 5.19
CA LEU A 125 -20.46 33.04 4.32
C LEU A 125 -19.37 33.95 4.91
N ARG A 126 -19.45 34.29 6.20
CA ARG A 126 -18.44 35.10 6.91
C ARG A 126 -17.06 34.43 7.02
N GLN A 127 -16.99 33.10 6.97
CA GLN A 127 -15.71 32.37 6.92
C GLN A 127 -15.09 32.31 5.52
N LEU A 128 -15.85 32.61 4.46
CA LEU A 128 -15.45 32.46 3.06
C LEU A 128 -15.11 33.79 2.38
N THR A 129 -14.43 34.69 3.09
CA THR A 129 -14.05 36.05 2.64
C THR A 129 -13.29 36.10 1.30
N SER A 130 -12.62 35.01 0.92
CA SER A 130 -11.91 34.83 -0.35
C SER A 130 -12.79 34.45 -1.54
N PHE A 131 -14.11 34.30 -1.35
CA PHE A 131 -15.07 34.00 -2.42
C PHE A 131 -15.74 35.31 -2.84
N LYS A 132 -15.69 35.63 -4.13
CA LYS A 132 -16.16 36.92 -4.68
C LYS A 132 -17.32 36.77 -5.67
N SER A 133 -17.77 35.53 -5.91
CA SER A 133 -18.75 35.22 -6.94
C SER A 133 -19.69 34.08 -6.52
N LYS A 134 -20.90 34.08 -7.06
CA LYS A 134 -21.84 32.94 -7.05
C LYS A 134 -21.15 31.63 -7.48
N GLN A 135 -20.24 31.71 -8.46
CA GLN A 135 -19.51 30.58 -9.01
C GLN A 135 -18.48 29.98 -8.03
N ASP A 136 -17.87 30.77 -7.14
CA ASP A 136 -16.96 30.23 -6.10
C ASP A 136 -17.70 29.24 -5.19
N PHE A 137 -18.89 29.62 -4.71
CA PHE A 137 -19.73 28.79 -3.84
C PHE A 137 -20.28 27.56 -4.59
N LEU A 138 -20.74 27.71 -5.84
CA LEU A 138 -21.16 26.58 -6.67
C LEU A 138 -20.03 25.57 -6.88
N LEU A 139 -18.82 26.04 -7.19
CA LEU A 139 -17.66 25.18 -7.36
C LEU A 139 -17.24 24.55 -6.02
N ALA A 140 -17.28 25.28 -4.90
CA ALA A 140 -16.99 24.74 -3.57
C ALA A 140 -17.99 23.63 -3.16
N SER A 141 -19.28 23.78 -3.49
CA SER A 141 -20.29 22.73 -3.25
C SER A 141 -19.96 21.40 -3.97
N ARG A 142 -19.21 21.45 -5.07
CA ARG A 142 -18.72 20.26 -5.79
C ARG A 142 -17.42 19.69 -5.20
N ARG A 143 -16.75 20.43 -4.30
CA ARG A 143 -15.43 20.10 -3.71
C ARG A 143 -15.44 19.69 -2.24
N VAL A 144 -16.57 19.82 -1.52
CA VAL A 144 -16.67 19.39 -0.12
C VAL A 144 -16.30 17.91 0.04
N ARG A 145 -15.31 17.64 0.88
CA ARG A 145 -14.75 16.32 1.21
C ARG A 145 -14.65 16.18 2.74
N ALA A 146 -14.64 14.94 3.23
CA ALA A 146 -14.21 14.61 4.58
C ALA A 146 -12.81 13.97 4.57
N GLN A 147 -11.95 14.36 5.50
CA GLN A 147 -10.63 13.77 5.75
C GLN A 147 -10.57 13.22 7.18
N LYS A 148 -10.10 11.98 7.37
CA LYS A 148 -9.87 11.40 8.71
C LYS A 148 -8.64 12.07 9.34
N GLY A 149 -8.73 12.46 10.62
CA GLY A 149 -7.57 12.81 11.42
C GLY A 149 -6.65 11.61 11.63
N GLN A 150 -5.35 11.84 11.79
CA GLN A 150 -4.34 10.78 11.86
C GLN A 150 -3.43 10.87 13.10
N LYS A 151 -3.70 11.78 14.06
CA LYS A 151 -2.82 12.02 15.22
C LYS A 151 -2.42 10.76 15.98
N ASN A 152 -3.37 9.87 16.29
CA ASN A 152 -3.08 8.63 17.02
C ASN A 152 -2.16 7.70 16.23
N ARG A 153 -2.48 7.51 14.94
CA ARG A 153 -1.73 6.65 14.01
C ARG A 153 -0.32 7.19 13.73
N PHE A 154 -0.19 8.51 13.55
CA PHE A 154 1.11 9.17 13.35
C PHE A 154 1.98 9.07 14.61
N ARG A 155 1.42 9.28 15.82
CA ARG A 155 2.17 9.08 17.08
C ARG A 155 2.66 7.64 17.23
N HIS A 156 1.83 6.64 16.94
CA HIS A 156 2.25 5.23 17.00
C HIS A 156 3.30 4.91 15.93
N GLY A 157 3.17 5.47 14.72
CA GLY A 157 4.20 5.39 13.69
C GLY A 157 5.53 6.07 14.06
N MET A 158 5.52 7.09 14.93
CA MET A 158 6.74 7.65 15.53
C MET A 158 7.37 6.69 16.53
N GLU A 159 6.59 5.99 17.37
CA GLU A 159 7.13 4.95 18.25
C GLU A 159 7.84 3.86 17.42
N ILE A 160 7.17 3.35 16.38
CA ILE A 160 7.70 2.29 15.50
C ILE A 160 8.90 2.77 14.67
N SER A 161 8.97 4.04 14.26
CA SER A 161 10.04 4.48 13.35
C SER A 161 11.43 4.33 13.97
N GLY A 162 11.58 4.47 15.29
CA GLY A 162 12.84 4.23 16.00
C GLY A 162 13.47 2.85 15.74
N ARG A 163 12.63 1.81 15.59
CA ARG A 163 13.03 0.42 15.31
C ARG A 163 13.77 0.25 13.98
N TYR A 164 13.52 1.14 13.02
CA TYR A 164 14.03 1.03 11.64
C TYR A 164 14.85 2.24 11.17
N MET A 165 14.69 3.41 11.78
CA MET A 165 15.28 4.68 11.33
C MET A 165 16.81 4.64 11.10
N PRO A 166 17.64 3.95 11.91
CA PRO A 166 19.07 3.83 11.62
C PRO A 166 19.37 3.10 10.30
N TYR A 167 18.61 2.04 10.00
CA TYR A 167 18.72 1.31 8.73
C TYR A 167 18.24 2.17 7.56
N LEU A 168 17.15 2.92 7.74
CA LEU A 168 16.63 3.83 6.72
C LEU A 168 17.64 4.93 6.37
N LYS A 169 18.20 5.63 7.37
CA LYS A 169 19.24 6.66 7.16
C LYS A 169 20.50 6.08 6.53
N LYS A 170 20.93 4.88 6.93
CA LYS A 170 22.08 4.19 6.30
C LYS A 170 21.85 3.93 4.82
N ILE A 171 20.73 3.29 4.46
CA ILE A 171 20.39 2.97 3.06
C ILE A 171 20.24 4.25 2.24
N PHE A 172 19.59 5.30 2.76
CA PHE A 172 19.42 6.54 2.00
C PHE A 172 20.77 7.24 1.77
N LYS A 173 21.69 7.22 2.74
CA LYS A 173 23.08 7.68 2.55
C LYS A 173 23.81 6.86 1.47
N GLU A 174 23.71 5.52 1.49
CA GLU A 174 24.34 4.64 0.49
C GLU A 174 23.84 4.89 -0.94
N TYR A 175 22.58 5.32 -1.10
CA TYR A 175 21.99 5.69 -2.39
C TYR A 175 22.15 7.18 -2.76
N ASN A 176 22.92 7.94 -1.98
CA ASN A 176 23.09 9.41 -2.12
C ASN A 176 21.75 10.17 -2.15
N LEU A 177 20.83 9.78 -1.25
CA LEU A 177 19.50 10.38 -1.11
C LEU A 177 19.43 11.27 0.14
N PRO A 178 18.68 12.39 0.11
CA PRO A 178 18.41 13.19 1.29
C PRO A 178 17.72 12.36 2.38
N ASN A 179 18.23 12.43 3.60
CA ASN A 179 17.73 11.67 4.75
C ASN A 179 16.28 12.05 5.11
N GLU A 180 15.82 13.26 4.78
CA GLU A 180 14.45 13.74 5.00
C GLU A 180 13.41 12.85 4.30
N LEU A 181 13.78 12.18 3.19
CA LEU A 181 12.91 11.24 2.48
C LEU A 181 12.58 9.98 3.30
N THR A 182 13.36 9.65 4.34
CA THR A 182 13.07 8.56 5.28
C THR A 182 11.80 8.79 6.11
N ILE A 183 11.20 9.98 6.02
CA ILE A 183 9.92 10.35 6.64
C ILE A 183 8.70 9.92 5.80
N LEU A 184 8.86 9.61 4.50
CA LEU A 184 7.75 9.17 3.64
C LEU A 184 6.91 7.99 4.17
N PRO A 185 7.46 6.98 4.89
CA PRO A 185 6.65 5.93 5.52
C PRO A 185 5.65 6.46 6.57
N HIS A 186 5.82 7.67 7.12
CA HIS A 186 4.79 8.31 7.95
C HIS A 186 3.53 8.67 7.15
N VAL A 187 3.72 9.16 5.92
CA VAL A 187 2.65 9.56 4.98
C VAL A 187 1.91 8.32 4.46
N GLU A 188 2.66 7.31 4.01
CA GLU A 188 2.11 6.11 3.38
C GLU A 188 1.41 5.16 4.38
N SER A 189 2.14 4.70 5.41
CA SER A 189 1.70 3.62 6.31
C SER A 189 1.62 4.01 7.77
N SER A 190 2.24 5.14 8.16
CA SER A 190 2.64 5.43 9.53
C SER A 190 3.50 4.31 10.13
N PHE A 191 4.55 3.92 9.40
CA PHE A 191 5.52 2.85 9.75
C PHE A 191 4.95 1.44 10.02
N ASN A 192 3.65 1.21 9.78
CA ASN A 192 3.04 -0.11 9.94
C ASN A 192 3.47 -1.07 8.83
N TYR A 193 4.36 -2.02 9.13
CA TYR A 193 4.88 -3.01 8.17
C TYR A 193 3.83 -4.04 7.73
N LYS A 194 2.75 -4.21 8.51
CA LYS A 194 1.59 -5.07 8.19
C LYS A 194 0.51 -4.31 7.38
N ALA A 195 0.73 -3.03 7.06
CA ALA A 195 -0.27 -2.23 6.34
C ALA A 195 -0.49 -2.77 4.91
N TYR A 196 -1.73 -3.10 4.60
CA TYR A 196 -2.15 -3.58 3.29
C TYR A 196 -3.38 -2.78 2.83
N SER A 197 -3.35 -2.21 1.63
CA SER A 197 -4.45 -1.42 1.08
C SER A 197 -5.43 -2.29 0.29
N SER A 198 -6.67 -1.83 0.14
CA SER A 198 -7.67 -2.55 -0.65
C SER A 198 -7.43 -2.55 -2.15
N VAL A 199 -6.36 -1.92 -2.64
CA VAL A 199 -5.84 -2.04 -4.03
C VAL A 199 -4.51 -2.80 -4.08
N GLY A 200 -4.14 -3.52 -3.01
CA GLY A 200 -3.00 -4.43 -2.98
C GLY A 200 -1.63 -3.77 -2.75
N ALA A 201 -1.58 -2.53 -2.25
CA ALA A 201 -0.35 -1.89 -1.80
C ALA A 201 0.06 -2.41 -0.41
N ALA A 202 1.35 -2.65 -0.15
CA ALA A 202 1.78 -3.32 1.09
C ALA A 202 3.04 -2.70 1.73
N GLY A 203 3.16 -2.89 3.04
CA GLY A 203 4.35 -2.56 3.84
C GLY A 203 4.50 -1.09 4.21
N ILE A 204 5.61 -0.73 4.88
CA ILE A 204 5.79 0.63 5.39
C ILE A 204 5.81 1.69 4.26
N TRP A 205 6.22 1.26 3.06
CA TRP A 205 6.40 2.06 1.86
C TRP A 205 5.23 1.97 0.84
N GLN A 206 4.18 1.21 1.18
CA GLN A 206 2.96 1.00 0.37
C GLN A 206 3.23 0.67 -1.12
N PHE A 207 4.10 -0.30 -1.38
CA PHE A 207 4.35 -0.77 -2.74
C PHE A 207 3.15 -1.53 -3.30
N THR A 208 2.62 -1.13 -4.47
CA THR A 208 1.80 -2.04 -5.29
C THR A 208 2.64 -3.24 -5.73
N ARG A 209 1.99 -4.38 -6.00
CA ARG A 209 2.70 -5.64 -6.33
C ARG A 209 3.53 -5.50 -7.60
N SER A 210 2.93 -4.94 -8.65
CA SER A 210 3.54 -4.50 -9.91
C SER A 210 4.70 -3.49 -9.77
N THR A 211 4.71 -2.64 -8.74
CA THR A 211 5.84 -1.72 -8.48
C THR A 211 6.95 -2.40 -7.68
N GLY A 212 6.60 -3.08 -6.58
CA GLY A 212 7.56 -3.79 -5.73
C GLY A 212 8.38 -4.81 -6.51
N LYS A 213 7.76 -5.57 -7.44
CA LYS A 213 8.42 -6.57 -8.30
C LYS A 213 9.55 -6.06 -9.20
N GLN A 214 9.73 -4.75 -9.35
CA GLN A 214 10.89 -4.18 -10.05
C GLN A 214 12.15 -4.18 -9.17
N PHE A 215 12.01 -4.43 -7.86
CA PHE A 215 13.08 -4.29 -6.86
C PHE A 215 13.07 -5.36 -5.74
N LEU A 216 11.97 -6.12 -5.58
CA LEU A 216 11.66 -6.99 -4.44
C LEU A 216 11.11 -8.35 -4.88
N LYS A 217 11.40 -9.40 -4.10
CA LYS A 217 10.82 -10.74 -4.26
C LYS A 217 9.42 -10.80 -3.67
N ILE A 218 8.43 -11.10 -4.52
CA ILE A 218 7.02 -11.30 -4.12
C ILE A 218 6.49 -12.59 -4.75
N SER A 219 6.34 -13.65 -3.96
CA SER A 219 5.85 -14.97 -4.36
C SER A 219 4.70 -15.42 -3.45
N TYR A 220 4.34 -16.71 -3.49
CA TYR A 220 3.39 -17.29 -2.55
C TYR A 220 4.00 -17.47 -1.14
N GLU A 221 5.33 -17.59 -1.06
CA GLU A 221 6.14 -17.83 0.14
C GLU A 221 6.65 -16.55 0.82
N ILE A 222 7.00 -15.53 0.03
CA ILE A 222 7.70 -14.32 0.47
C ILE A 222 7.00 -13.08 -0.11
N ASP A 223 6.86 -12.01 0.67
CA ASP A 223 6.57 -10.66 0.18
C ASP A 223 7.51 -9.65 0.85
N GLU A 224 8.63 -9.35 0.21
CA GLU A 224 9.64 -8.41 0.74
C GLU A 224 9.14 -6.95 0.82
N ARG A 225 7.92 -6.64 0.34
CA ARG A 225 7.28 -5.34 0.63
C ARG A 225 6.97 -5.19 2.12
N LEU A 226 6.63 -6.29 2.79
CA LEU A 226 6.35 -6.33 4.22
C LEU A 226 7.63 -6.16 5.07
N ASP A 227 8.81 -6.19 4.44
CA ASP A 227 10.10 -6.02 5.11
C ASP A 227 10.54 -4.56 5.12
N PRO A 228 10.60 -3.89 6.30
CA PRO A 228 10.95 -2.48 6.39
C PRO A 228 12.32 -2.14 5.79
N ILE A 229 13.28 -3.08 5.80
CA ILE A 229 14.66 -2.82 5.38
C ILE A 229 14.81 -3.08 3.88
N LEU A 230 14.30 -4.20 3.37
CA LEU A 230 14.33 -4.50 1.93
C LEU A 230 13.43 -3.54 1.14
N ALA A 231 12.24 -3.23 1.63
CA ALA A 231 11.36 -2.23 1.03
C ALA A 231 11.99 -0.82 1.05
N THR A 232 12.81 -0.48 2.04
CA THR A 232 13.58 0.77 2.02
C THR A 232 14.61 0.80 0.89
N GLU A 233 15.34 -0.30 0.66
CA GLU A 233 16.28 -0.40 -0.46
C GLU A 233 15.57 -0.28 -1.82
N ALA A 234 14.36 -0.85 -1.94
CA ALA A 234 13.50 -0.67 -3.10
C ALA A 234 12.98 0.77 -3.26
N SER A 235 12.60 1.44 -2.16
CA SER A 235 12.14 2.84 -2.20
C SER A 235 13.27 3.80 -2.51
N ALA A 236 14.50 3.52 -2.06
CA ALA A 236 15.68 4.25 -2.49
C ALA A 236 15.87 4.13 -4.02
N LYS A 237 15.90 2.90 -4.57
CA LYS A 237 15.98 2.66 -6.03
C LYS A 237 14.86 3.38 -6.80
N LEU A 238 13.62 3.36 -6.31
CA LEU A 238 12.49 4.04 -6.94
C LEU A 238 12.60 5.56 -6.85
N LEU A 239 13.00 6.13 -5.71
CA LEU A 239 13.17 7.58 -5.54
C LEU A 239 14.34 8.11 -6.37
N SER A 240 15.47 7.40 -6.44
CA SER A 240 16.57 7.72 -7.35
C SER A 240 16.13 7.67 -8.82
N ARG A 241 15.35 6.65 -9.23
CA ARG A 241 14.78 6.56 -10.60
C ARG A 241 13.79 7.69 -10.88
N ASN A 242 12.94 8.03 -9.92
CA ASN A 242 11.99 9.13 -10.05
C ASN A 242 12.72 10.45 -10.21
N PHE A 243 13.70 10.75 -9.35
CA PHE A 243 14.51 11.97 -9.45
C PHE A 243 15.22 12.06 -10.80
N LYS A 244 15.96 11.02 -11.21
CA LYS A 244 16.62 10.96 -12.53
C LYS A 244 15.65 11.16 -13.71
N GLY A 245 14.34 10.95 -13.51
CA GLY A 245 13.33 11.17 -14.53
C GLY A 245 12.62 12.55 -14.52
N VAL A 246 12.83 13.41 -13.51
CA VAL A 246 12.20 14.76 -13.42
C VAL A 246 13.09 15.88 -12.87
N GLY A 247 14.29 15.57 -12.37
CA GLY A 247 15.31 16.52 -11.89
C GLY A 247 14.99 17.31 -10.62
N HIS A 248 13.83 17.10 -9.99
CA HIS A 248 13.32 17.94 -8.90
C HIS A 248 12.65 17.10 -7.82
N TRP A 249 13.03 17.27 -6.55
CA TRP A 249 12.47 16.49 -5.43
C TRP A 249 10.95 16.61 -5.24
N PRO A 250 10.32 17.80 -5.32
CA PRO A 250 8.86 17.92 -5.23
C PRO A 250 8.13 17.09 -6.29
N LEU A 251 8.70 16.99 -7.49
CA LEU A 251 8.17 16.17 -8.58
C LEU A 251 8.48 14.69 -8.39
N ALA A 252 9.65 14.33 -7.87
CA ALA A 252 10.07 12.95 -7.64
C ALA A 252 9.28 12.28 -6.51
N ILE A 253 8.99 13.03 -5.43
CA ILE A 253 8.06 12.65 -4.37
C ILE A 253 6.66 12.48 -4.94
N THR A 254 6.15 13.47 -5.68
CA THR A 254 4.80 13.37 -6.28
C THR A 254 4.70 12.24 -7.32
N ALA A 255 5.81 11.90 -8.00
CA ALA A 255 5.93 10.77 -8.91
C ALA A 255 6.00 9.39 -8.20
N TYR A 256 6.31 9.34 -6.90
CA TYR A 256 6.23 8.12 -6.10
C TYR A 256 4.76 7.67 -6.01
N ASN A 257 3.86 8.57 -5.59
CA ASN A 257 2.43 8.30 -5.52
C ASN A 257 1.72 8.23 -6.89
N SER A 258 2.12 9.05 -7.87
CA SER A 258 1.37 9.21 -9.15
C SER A 258 2.02 8.57 -10.38
N GLY A 259 3.16 7.90 -10.20
CA GLY A 259 3.95 7.26 -11.25
C GLY A 259 4.79 8.23 -12.07
N LEU A 260 6.06 7.87 -12.31
CA LEU A 260 7.04 8.70 -13.03
C LEU A 260 6.58 9.17 -14.40
N SER A 261 6.06 8.26 -15.23
CA SER A 261 5.54 8.61 -16.56
C SER A 261 4.26 9.47 -16.47
N GLY A 262 3.56 9.46 -15.33
CA GLY A 262 2.51 10.43 -14.99
C GLY A 262 3.05 11.84 -14.80
N MET A 263 4.10 11.99 -13.99
CA MET A 263 4.74 13.29 -13.75
C MET A 263 5.45 13.84 -14.99
N LYS A 264 6.18 13.00 -15.74
CA LYS A 264 6.76 13.37 -17.05
C LYS A 264 5.70 13.92 -18.03
N ARG A 265 4.46 13.40 -18.00
CA ARG A 265 3.33 13.94 -18.80
C ARG A 265 2.79 15.26 -18.25
N ALA A 266 2.83 15.49 -16.94
CA ALA A 266 2.43 16.76 -16.33
C ALA A 266 3.39 17.89 -16.70
N VAL A 267 4.69 17.66 -16.49
CA VAL A 267 5.78 18.58 -16.86
C VAL A 267 5.71 18.93 -18.35
N ARG A 268 5.64 17.92 -19.24
CA ARG A 268 5.56 18.13 -20.69
C ARG A 268 4.31 18.90 -21.13
N LYS A 269 3.15 18.64 -20.51
CA LYS A 269 1.88 19.31 -20.89
C LYS A 269 1.80 20.76 -20.41
N LEU A 270 2.45 21.09 -19.29
CA LEU A 270 2.43 22.45 -18.72
C LEU A 270 3.71 23.26 -18.98
N LYS A 271 4.72 22.67 -19.64
CA LYS A 271 6.04 23.26 -19.91
C LYS A 271 6.69 23.85 -18.63
N THR A 272 6.62 23.14 -17.52
CA THR A 272 7.16 23.62 -16.22
C THR A 272 7.50 22.47 -15.29
N THR A 273 8.50 22.69 -14.42
CA THR A 273 8.84 21.81 -13.28
C THR A 273 8.29 22.33 -11.95
N ASP A 274 7.58 23.47 -11.95
CA ASP A 274 6.94 24.03 -10.76
C ASP A 274 5.79 23.13 -10.26
N ILE A 275 5.98 22.56 -9.07
CA ILE A 275 4.98 21.74 -8.38
C ILE A 275 3.70 22.52 -8.09
N ASN A 276 3.78 23.83 -7.82
CA ASN A 276 2.62 24.67 -7.52
C ASN A 276 1.72 24.76 -8.75
N THR A 277 2.30 25.11 -9.91
CA THR A 277 1.62 25.16 -11.19
C THR A 277 1.10 23.78 -11.63
N ILE A 278 1.81 22.69 -11.35
CA ILE A 278 1.32 21.33 -11.63
C ILE A 278 0.09 21.00 -10.75
N VAL A 279 0.17 21.18 -9.43
CA VAL A 279 -0.96 20.94 -8.50
C VAL A 279 -2.17 21.83 -8.81
N LYS A 280 -1.92 23.10 -9.17
CA LYS A 280 -2.94 24.12 -9.49
C LYS A 280 -3.56 23.90 -10.87
N LYS A 281 -2.78 23.67 -11.93
CA LYS A 281 -3.25 23.66 -13.33
C LYS A 281 -3.40 22.26 -13.96
N TYR A 282 -2.65 21.24 -13.52
CA TYR A 282 -2.70 19.92 -14.18
C TYR A 282 -4.04 19.22 -13.91
N LYS A 283 -4.72 18.84 -14.99
CA LYS A 283 -5.97 18.07 -14.97
C LYS A 283 -5.74 16.74 -15.68
N SER A 284 -5.95 15.64 -14.96
CA SER A 284 -5.86 14.27 -15.45
C SER A 284 -6.91 13.41 -14.75
N ARG A 285 -7.31 12.30 -15.39
CA ARG A 285 -8.16 11.27 -14.76
C ARG A 285 -7.46 10.55 -13.59
N TYR A 286 -6.14 10.66 -13.46
CA TYR A 286 -5.36 10.02 -12.40
C TYR A 286 -4.81 11.00 -11.36
N PHE A 287 -4.58 12.27 -11.73
CA PHE A 287 -4.05 13.29 -10.82
C PHE A 287 -5.17 13.90 -9.94
N LYS A 288 -5.67 13.09 -9.01
CA LYS A 288 -6.83 13.38 -8.14
C LYS A 288 -6.40 13.99 -6.80
N PHE A 289 -7.05 13.66 -5.68
CA PHE A 289 -6.82 14.35 -4.40
C PHE A 289 -5.47 14.00 -3.76
N ALA A 290 -5.16 12.71 -3.54
CA ALA A 290 -3.91 12.27 -2.93
C ALA A 290 -2.68 12.77 -3.72
N SER A 291 -2.60 12.42 -5.01
CA SER A 291 -1.47 12.81 -5.87
C SER A 291 -1.25 14.32 -6.03
N ARG A 292 -2.25 15.17 -5.75
CA ARG A 292 -2.07 16.64 -5.72
C ARG A 292 -1.52 17.16 -4.40
N ASN A 293 -1.71 16.41 -3.32
CA ASN A 293 -1.37 16.81 -1.97
C ASN A 293 -0.12 16.11 -1.45
N PHE A 294 0.29 14.98 -2.04
CA PHE A 294 1.38 14.12 -1.56
C PHE A 294 2.70 14.85 -1.21
N TYR A 295 3.07 15.91 -1.95
CA TYR A 295 4.23 16.73 -1.58
C TYR A 295 3.97 17.65 -0.35
N ALA A 296 2.76 18.21 -0.21
CA ALA A 296 2.35 18.94 0.98
C ALA A 296 2.12 18.01 2.21
N GLU A 297 1.70 16.77 1.97
CA GLU A 297 1.63 15.68 2.96
C GLU A 297 3.04 15.34 3.47
N PHE A 298 4.02 15.18 2.56
CA PHE A 298 5.43 15.00 2.92
C PHE A 298 5.99 16.18 3.74
N LEU A 299 5.83 17.41 3.28
CA LEU A 299 6.27 18.61 4.02
C LEU A 299 5.62 18.68 5.41
N ALA A 300 4.33 18.39 5.52
CA ALA A 300 3.64 18.36 6.80
C ALA A 300 4.15 17.26 7.74
N ALA A 301 4.41 16.06 7.21
CA ALA A 301 4.99 14.97 7.99
C ALA A 301 6.41 15.32 8.47
N LEU A 302 7.25 15.90 7.61
CA LEU A 302 8.59 16.38 7.98
C LEU A 302 8.54 17.40 9.13
N HIS A 303 7.63 18.39 9.04
CA HIS A 303 7.44 19.37 10.12
C HIS A 303 6.98 18.72 11.43
N VAL A 304 6.00 17.82 11.37
CA VAL A 304 5.44 17.13 12.55
C VAL A 304 6.44 16.17 13.18
N VAL A 305 7.36 15.56 12.41
CA VAL A 305 8.50 14.80 12.95
C VAL A 305 9.52 15.72 13.61
N GLN A 306 9.97 16.79 12.92
CA GLN A 306 10.94 17.75 13.46
C GLN A 306 10.44 18.44 14.75
N ASN A 307 9.12 18.59 14.90
CA ASN A 307 8.48 19.27 16.04
C ASN A 307 7.67 18.29 16.91
N TYR A 308 8.01 16.99 16.94
CA TYR A 308 7.11 15.96 17.50
C TYR A 308 6.66 16.21 18.95
N GLN A 309 7.54 16.76 19.79
CA GLN A 309 7.26 17.07 21.20
C GLN A 309 6.08 18.06 21.35
N LYS A 310 6.00 19.08 20.48
CA LYS A 310 4.89 20.06 20.40
C LYS A 310 3.54 19.42 20.07
N TYR A 311 3.54 18.31 19.32
CA TYR A 311 2.32 17.66 18.84
C TYR A 311 1.90 16.47 19.72
N PHE A 312 2.85 15.76 20.32
CA PHE A 312 2.60 14.46 20.96
C PHE A 312 3.13 14.33 22.40
N GLY A 313 3.82 15.35 22.91
CA GLY A 313 4.60 15.24 24.15
C GLY A 313 5.76 14.26 24.00
N ILE A 314 6.12 13.59 25.10
CA ILE A 314 7.13 12.54 25.10
C ILE A 314 6.65 11.35 24.25
N ILE A 315 7.53 10.88 23.36
CA ILE A 315 7.36 9.65 22.59
C ILE A 315 8.45 8.69 23.05
N GLN A 316 8.07 7.48 23.42
CA GLN A 316 9.00 6.41 23.74
C GLN A 316 9.22 5.57 22.48
N PHE A 317 10.35 5.78 21.82
CA PHE A 317 10.71 5.11 20.58
C PHE A 317 11.00 3.62 20.82
N GLU A 318 10.64 2.78 19.86
CA GLU A 318 11.07 1.39 19.81
C GLU A 318 12.58 1.30 19.51
N LEU A 319 13.27 0.36 20.15
CA LEU A 319 14.70 0.15 19.92
C LEU A 319 14.96 -0.54 18.57
N PRO A 320 16.09 -0.23 17.89
CA PRO A 320 16.51 -0.94 16.68
C PRO A 320 16.67 -2.45 16.90
N ILE A 321 16.00 -3.27 16.09
CA ILE A 321 16.13 -4.73 16.15
C ILE A 321 17.56 -5.12 15.73
N LYS A 322 18.39 -5.56 16.68
CA LYS A 322 19.72 -6.11 16.39
C LYS A 322 19.60 -7.53 15.86
N TYR A 323 20.00 -7.75 14.61
CA TYR A 323 19.94 -9.05 13.94
C TYR A 323 21.25 -9.43 13.24
N LYS A 324 21.40 -10.71 12.94
CA LYS A 324 22.32 -11.26 11.93
C LYS A 324 21.49 -11.84 10.77
N GLU A 325 22.04 -11.87 9.56
CA GLU A 325 21.42 -12.54 8.40
C GLU A 325 22.13 -13.86 8.07
N LEU A 326 21.35 -14.90 7.83
CA LEU A 326 21.83 -16.23 7.43
C LEU A 326 21.22 -16.62 6.09
N GLN A 327 22.04 -16.86 5.08
CA GLN A 327 21.55 -17.28 3.77
C GLN A 327 21.31 -18.79 3.73
N LEU A 328 20.06 -19.22 3.54
CA LEU A 328 19.71 -20.64 3.61
C LEU A 328 20.20 -21.43 2.37
N PRO A 329 20.99 -22.52 2.54
CA PRO A 329 21.59 -23.24 1.41
C PRO A 329 20.59 -24.13 0.64
N GLN A 330 19.47 -24.49 1.28
CA GLN A 330 18.39 -25.34 0.77
C GLN A 330 17.04 -24.86 1.32
N TYR A 331 15.94 -25.51 0.92
CA TYR A 331 14.62 -25.23 1.53
C TYR A 331 14.59 -25.75 2.96
N LEU A 332 13.88 -25.07 3.86
CA LEU A 332 13.83 -25.42 5.29
C LEU A 332 12.39 -25.34 5.84
N LYS A 333 11.98 -26.34 6.63
CA LYS A 333 10.67 -26.33 7.30
C LYS A 333 10.69 -25.31 8.45
N TYR A 334 9.74 -24.37 8.44
CA TYR A 334 9.56 -23.42 9.55
C TYR A 334 9.36 -24.15 10.90
N SER A 335 8.55 -25.21 10.95
CA SER A 335 8.33 -25.98 12.19
C SER A 335 9.53 -26.80 12.68
N SER A 336 10.55 -27.04 11.85
CA SER A 336 11.82 -27.61 12.29
C SER A 336 12.70 -26.52 12.91
N LEU A 337 12.89 -25.42 12.18
CA LEU A 337 13.70 -24.28 12.61
C LEU A 337 13.16 -23.60 13.88
N SER A 338 11.84 -23.48 14.01
CA SER A 338 11.20 -22.81 15.15
C SER A 338 11.22 -23.63 16.44
N ARG A 339 11.22 -24.97 16.34
CA ARG A 339 11.51 -25.82 17.50
C ARG A 339 12.99 -25.75 17.87
N PHE A 340 13.88 -25.77 16.87
CA PHE A 340 15.33 -25.77 17.10
C PHE A 340 15.86 -24.47 17.72
N LEU A 341 15.23 -23.33 17.43
CA LEU A 341 15.61 -22.01 17.96
C LEU A 341 14.76 -21.55 19.16
N GLU A 342 13.82 -22.38 19.63
CA GLU A 342 12.80 -22.05 20.65
C GLU A 342 11.99 -20.76 20.41
N MET A 343 12.13 -20.16 19.23
CA MET A 343 11.53 -18.89 18.86
C MET A 343 10.07 -19.08 18.40
N ASP A 344 9.16 -18.27 18.95
CA ASP A 344 7.74 -18.31 18.62
C ASP A 344 7.42 -17.68 17.25
N LYS A 345 6.19 -17.89 16.78
CA LYS A 345 5.70 -17.40 15.48
C LYS A 345 5.71 -15.88 15.33
N ASN A 346 5.47 -15.13 16.40
CA ASN A 346 5.53 -13.66 16.42
C ASN A 346 6.97 -13.18 16.43
N GLN A 347 7.85 -13.76 17.25
CA GLN A 347 9.30 -13.49 17.22
C GLN A 347 9.87 -13.71 15.82
N PHE A 348 9.60 -14.86 15.18
CA PHE A 348 10.01 -15.11 13.79
C PHE A 348 9.49 -14.05 12.81
N ARG A 349 8.25 -13.60 12.97
CA ARG A 349 7.64 -12.56 12.12
C ARG A 349 8.24 -11.17 12.33
N THR A 350 8.66 -10.85 13.55
CA THR A 350 9.33 -9.57 13.86
C THR A 350 10.72 -9.49 13.23
N TYR A 351 11.46 -10.60 13.19
CA TYR A 351 12.75 -10.67 12.47
C TYR A 351 12.59 -10.87 10.95
N ASN A 352 11.61 -11.68 10.52
CA ASN A 352 11.41 -12.10 9.12
C ASN A 352 10.00 -11.74 8.60
N PRO A 353 9.63 -10.44 8.57
CA PRO A 353 8.27 -10.00 8.23
C PRO A 353 7.90 -10.29 6.76
N ALA A 354 8.89 -10.53 5.89
CA ALA A 354 8.67 -10.96 4.51
C ALA A 354 8.04 -12.36 4.38
N LEU A 355 8.14 -13.24 5.38
CA LEU A 355 7.62 -14.61 5.28
C LEU A 355 6.09 -14.61 5.32
N ARG A 356 5.44 -15.23 4.33
CA ARG A 356 3.98 -15.24 4.19
C ARG A 356 3.31 -16.34 5.03
N PRO A 357 1.98 -16.28 5.30
CA PRO A 357 1.27 -17.28 6.10
C PRO A 357 1.46 -18.74 5.64
N SER A 358 1.69 -18.94 4.33
CA SER A 358 2.03 -20.22 3.67
C SER A 358 3.27 -20.92 4.26
N ILE A 359 4.22 -20.16 4.79
CA ILE A 359 5.41 -20.66 5.50
C ILE A 359 5.03 -21.11 6.91
N PHE A 360 4.34 -20.24 7.65
CA PHE A 360 4.00 -20.48 9.05
C PHE A 360 3.00 -21.62 9.26
N ASN A 361 2.13 -21.89 8.27
CA ASN A 361 1.24 -23.05 8.28
C ASN A 361 1.89 -24.32 7.67
N ASN A 362 3.17 -24.28 7.30
CA ASN A 362 3.94 -25.36 6.67
C ASN A 362 3.29 -25.91 5.37
N SER A 363 2.45 -25.12 4.69
CA SER A 363 1.96 -25.44 3.35
C SER A 363 2.97 -25.10 2.25
N LYS A 364 4.06 -24.42 2.62
CA LYS A 364 5.31 -24.17 1.89
C LYS A 364 6.50 -24.21 2.86
N TYR A 365 7.71 -24.31 2.31
CA TYR A 365 8.98 -24.27 3.03
C TYR A 365 9.70 -22.94 2.79
N ILE A 366 10.54 -22.51 3.75
CA ILE A 366 11.34 -21.29 3.61
C ILE A 366 12.25 -21.46 2.38
N PRO A 367 12.21 -20.56 1.38
CA PRO A 367 12.95 -20.76 0.14
C PRO A 367 14.47 -20.80 0.30
N LYS A 368 15.13 -21.67 -0.49
CA LYS A 368 16.57 -21.61 -0.72
C LYS A 368 17.01 -20.19 -1.11
N GLY A 369 18.15 -19.75 -0.57
CA GLY A 369 18.73 -18.44 -0.81
C GLY A 369 18.07 -17.28 -0.06
N TYR A 370 17.01 -17.54 0.73
CA TYR A 370 16.44 -16.51 1.61
C TYR A 370 17.44 -16.11 2.70
N ARG A 371 17.52 -14.80 2.98
CA ARG A 371 18.32 -14.21 4.06
C ARG A 371 17.48 -14.20 5.34
N LEU A 372 17.55 -15.30 6.07
CA LEU A 372 16.88 -15.48 7.36
C LEU A 372 17.51 -14.54 8.39
N ARG A 373 16.74 -13.59 8.94
CA ARG A 373 17.17 -12.76 10.06
C ARG A 373 16.94 -13.47 11.38
N LEU A 374 17.91 -13.33 12.27
CA LEU A 374 17.92 -13.93 13.60
C LEU A 374 18.41 -12.92 14.64
N PRO A 375 17.98 -13.02 15.91
CA PRO A 375 18.53 -12.24 17.01
C PRO A 375 20.06 -12.24 16.99
N ALA A 376 20.69 -11.09 17.20
CA ALA A 376 22.15 -10.96 17.10
C ALA A 376 22.94 -11.83 18.11
N SER A 377 22.27 -12.30 19.18
CA SER A 377 22.80 -13.28 20.15
C SER A 377 23.00 -14.69 19.57
N ILE A 378 22.35 -15.04 18.46
CA ILE A 378 22.48 -16.36 17.84
C ILE A 378 23.77 -16.40 16.99
N SER A 379 24.51 -17.51 17.08
CA SER A 379 25.64 -17.80 16.19
C SER A 379 25.12 -18.42 14.90
N THR A 380 25.30 -17.75 13.76
CA THR A 380 24.82 -18.20 12.45
C THR A 380 25.52 -19.46 11.97
N ASP A 381 26.80 -19.59 12.28
CA ASP A 381 27.67 -20.60 11.71
C ASP A 381 27.52 -21.91 12.49
N SER A 382 27.46 -21.79 13.81
CA SER A 382 27.04 -22.87 14.72
C SER A 382 25.63 -23.37 14.38
N LEU A 383 24.70 -22.46 14.02
CA LEU A 383 23.34 -22.84 13.62
C LEU A 383 23.30 -23.63 12.31
N LEU A 384 24.05 -23.22 11.26
CA LEU A 384 24.12 -23.99 10.02
C LEU A 384 24.64 -25.42 10.24
N ALA A 385 25.65 -25.57 11.11
CA ALA A 385 26.23 -26.86 11.45
C ALA A 385 25.27 -27.74 12.28
N ALA A 386 24.52 -27.13 13.20
CA ALA A 386 23.65 -27.85 14.14
C ALA A 386 22.24 -28.17 13.60
N ILE A 387 21.73 -27.46 12.58
CA ILE A 387 20.48 -27.84 11.91
C ILE A 387 20.66 -29.21 11.24
N PRO A 388 19.91 -30.26 11.63
CA PRO A 388 20.11 -31.61 11.08
C PRO A 388 19.93 -31.64 9.56
N LYS A 389 20.78 -32.38 8.84
CA LYS A 389 20.72 -32.48 7.37
C LYS A 389 19.34 -32.87 6.84
N ALA A 390 18.58 -33.69 7.58
CA ALA A 390 17.21 -34.11 7.26
C ALA A 390 16.11 -33.05 7.47
N ALA A 391 16.43 -31.89 8.08
CA ALA A 391 15.51 -30.75 8.18
C ALA A 391 15.49 -29.92 6.87
N TYR A 392 16.60 -29.92 6.12
CA TYR A 392 16.70 -29.33 4.80
C TYR A 392 15.99 -30.20 3.75
N LEU A 393 15.50 -29.55 2.69
CA LEU A 393 14.75 -30.19 1.61
C LEU A 393 15.26 -29.72 0.24
N ALA A 394 15.38 -30.65 -0.69
CA ALA A 394 15.88 -30.36 -2.05
C ALA A 394 14.90 -29.52 -2.90
N SER A 395 13.60 -29.57 -2.62
CA SER A 395 12.56 -28.94 -3.44
C SER A 395 11.46 -28.26 -2.61
N GLN A 396 10.82 -27.25 -3.21
CA GLN A 396 9.65 -26.58 -2.64
C GLN A 396 8.42 -27.50 -2.66
N LYS A 397 7.57 -27.38 -1.65
CA LYS A 397 6.27 -28.07 -1.62
C LYS A 397 5.40 -27.62 -2.79
N ARG A 398 4.93 -28.57 -3.60
CA ARG A 398 3.92 -28.36 -4.65
C ARG A 398 2.53 -28.20 -4.01
N SER A 399 1.66 -27.44 -4.64
CA SER A 399 0.25 -27.30 -4.27
C SER A 399 -0.64 -27.96 -5.31
N GLU A 400 -1.63 -28.74 -4.88
CA GLU A 400 -2.71 -29.22 -5.75
C GLU A 400 -3.85 -28.20 -5.80
N TYR A 401 -4.49 -28.08 -6.97
CA TYR A 401 -5.56 -27.13 -7.24
C TYR A 401 -6.69 -27.78 -8.05
N TYR A 402 -7.92 -27.32 -7.83
CA TYR A 402 -9.12 -27.82 -8.50
C TYR A 402 -10.01 -26.66 -8.96
N ARG A 403 -10.31 -26.61 -10.27
CA ARG A 403 -11.27 -25.67 -10.87
C ARG A 403 -12.69 -26.22 -10.71
N ILE A 404 -13.54 -25.49 -10.01
CA ILE A 404 -14.91 -25.85 -9.64
C ILE A 404 -15.79 -25.85 -10.88
N ARG A 405 -16.46 -26.98 -11.13
CA ARG A 405 -17.25 -27.25 -12.34
C ARG A 405 -18.74 -26.97 -12.11
N TYR A 406 -19.53 -27.04 -13.19
CA TYR A 406 -20.98 -27.01 -13.06
C TYR A 406 -21.48 -28.20 -12.22
N GLY A 407 -22.36 -27.93 -11.25
CA GLY A 407 -22.90 -28.95 -10.33
C GLY A 407 -21.96 -29.41 -9.21
N ASP A 408 -20.74 -28.89 -9.10
CA ASP A 408 -19.89 -29.14 -7.92
C ASP A 408 -20.45 -28.44 -6.67
N THR A 409 -20.34 -29.08 -5.51
CA THR A 409 -20.54 -28.48 -4.19
C THR A 409 -19.32 -28.77 -3.30
N LEU A 410 -19.14 -28.00 -2.22
CA LEU A 410 -18.05 -28.24 -1.27
C LEU A 410 -18.03 -29.69 -0.76
N ASP A 411 -19.19 -30.28 -0.48
CA ASP A 411 -19.32 -31.66 0.03
C ASP A 411 -19.01 -32.73 -1.03
N ARG A 412 -19.26 -32.44 -2.31
CA ARG A 412 -18.85 -33.31 -3.42
C ARG A 412 -17.34 -33.24 -3.62
N ILE A 413 -16.75 -32.04 -3.56
CA ILE A 413 -15.29 -31.82 -3.68
C ILE A 413 -14.57 -32.44 -2.47
N ALA A 414 -15.04 -32.20 -1.25
CA ALA A 414 -14.47 -32.72 -0.01
C ALA A 414 -14.35 -34.25 -0.05
N ARG A 415 -15.44 -34.94 -0.39
CA ARG A 415 -15.46 -36.41 -0.58
C ARG A 415 -14.52 -36.84 -1.71
N LYS A 416 -14.58 -36.20 -2.88
CA LYS A 416 -13.72 -36.49 -4.06
C LYS A 416 -12.23 -36.42 -3.77
N PHE A 417 -11.81 -35.56 -2.84
CA PHE A 417 -10.39 -35.37 -2.48
C PHE A 417 -10.01 -35.94 -1.10
N GLY A 418 -10.92 -36.62 -0.39
CA GLY A 418 -10.63 -37.25 0.91
C GLY A 418 -10.36 -36.25 2.04
N THR A 419 -11.07 -35.13 2.05
CA THR A 419 -10.92 -34.03 3.01
C THR A 419 -12.28 -33.56 3.53
N SER A 420 -12.31 -32.56 4.42
CA SER A 420 -13.55 -31.97 4.96
C SER A 420 -13.84 -30.60 4.37
N VAL A 421 -15.12 -30.21 4.38
CA VAL A 421 -15.56 -28.87 3.96
C VAL A 421 -14.86 -27.77 4.76
N ASN A 422 -14.74 -27.94 6.08
CA ASN A 422 -14.02 -27.02 6.96
C ASN A 422 -12.54 -26.90 6.58
N GLN A 423 -11.88 -27.99 6.17
CA GLN A 423 -10.48 -27.95 5.74
C GLN A 423 -10.32 -27.28 4.37
N LEU A 424 -11.26 -27.47 3.43
CA LEU A 424 -11.29 -26.74 2.15
C LEU A 424 -11.51 -25.24 2.34
N LEU A 425 -12.45 -24.84 3.20
CA LEU A 425 -12.71 -23.44 3.52
C LEU A 425 -11.48 -22.80 4.17
N ALA A 426 -10.88 -23.46 5.17
CA ALA A 426 -9.72 -22.97 5.89
C ALA A 426 -8.46 -22.83 5.01
N ILE A 427 -8.14 -23.81 4.16
CA ILE A 427 -6.94 -23.75 3.31
C ILE A 427 -7.07 -22.72 2.17
N ASN A 428 -8.28 -22.24 1.88
CA ASN A 428 -8.56 -21.20 0.88
C ASN A 428 -8.94 -19.83 1.50
N ASN A 429 -8.90 -19.69 2.83
CA ASN A 429 -9.34 -18.49 3.57
C ASN A 429 -10.81 -18.07 3.30
N ILE A 430 -11.68 -19.00 2.90
CA ILE A 430 -13.08 -18.72 2.54
C ILE A 430 -13.95 -18.73 3.81
N SER A 431 -14.37 -17.55 4.27
CA SER A 431 -15.18 -17.40 5.49
C SER A 431 -16.69 -17.66 5.29
N ASN A 432 -17.19 -17.61 4.04
CA ASN A 432 -18.59 -17.86 3.71
C ASN A 432 -18.69 -18.77 2.46
N PRO A 433 -19.26 -19.98 2.56
CA PRO A 433 -19.46 -20.90 1.44
C PRO A 433 -20.18 -20.30 0.23
N HIS A 434 -21.10 -19.34 0.43
CA HIS A 434 -21.91 -18.76 -0.66
C HIS A 434 -21.11 -17.87 -1.63
N PHE A 435 -19.84 -17.55 -1.34
CA PHE A 435 -18.96 -16.87 -2.29
C PHE A 435 -18.22 -17.81 -3.25
N ILE A 436 -18.41 -19.13 -3.13
CA ILE A 436 -17.83 -20.11 -4.06
C ILE A 436 -18.66 -20.18 -5.35
N ARG A 437 -17.99 -20.16 -6.51
CA ARG A 437 -18.60 -20.01 -7.82
C ARG A 437 -18.03 -20.97 -8.86
N ARG A 438 -18.82 -21.24 -9.91
CA ARG A 438 -18.39 -21.90 -11.17
C ARG A 438 -17.10 -21.25 -11.69
N GLY A 439 -16.11 -22.06 -12.04
CA GLY A 439 -14.84 -21.59 -12.61
C GLY A 439 -13.84 -21.01 -11.60
N MET A 440 -14.20 -20.86 -10.32
CA MET A 440 -13.24 -20.58 -9.24
C MET A 440 -12.27 -21.76 -9.10
N THR A 441 -10.99 -21.48 -8.87
CA THR A 441 -9.98 -22.51 -8.59
C THR A 441 -9.61 -22.49 -7.12
N ILE A 442 -9.74 -23.64 -6.44
CA ILE A 442 -9.44 -23.78 -5.00
C ILE A 442 -8.26 -24.74 -4.78
N ARG A 443 -7.48 -24.47 -3.74
CA ARG A 443 -6.39 -25.34 -3.26
C ARG A 443 -6.98 -26.58 -2.61
N ILE A 444 -6.41 -27.73 -2.95
CA ILE A 444 -6.72 -29.03 -2.34
C ILE A 444 -5.63 -29.37 -1.30
N PRO A 445 -5.99 -29.81 -0.08
CA PRO A 445 -5.01 -30.34 0.88
C PRO A 445 -4.35 -31.64 0.38
N ASP A 446 -3.05 -31.83 0.65
CA ASP A 446 -2.37 -33.08 0.31
C ASP A 446 -3.12 -34.31 0.87
N LYS A 447 -3.31 -35.33 0.04
CA LYS A 447 -3.90 -36.63 0.44
C LYS A 447 -3.13 -37.36 1.54
N LYS A 448 -1.89 -36.97 1.86
CA LYS A 448 -1.07 -37.51 2.96
C LYS A 448 -1.49 -36.98 4.34
N ARG A 449 -2.78 -37.14 4.68
CA ARG A 449 -3.37 -36.89 6.00
C ARG A 449 -4.43 -37.93 6.38
N GLN A 450 -4.05 -39.21 6.38
CA GLN A 450 -4.69 -40.19 7.26
C GLN A 450 -3.89 -40.27 8.57
N LYS A 451 -4.55 -39.92 9.68
CA LYS A 451 -4.06 -39.84 11.07
C LYS A 451 -2.83 -38.93 11.31
N PRO A 452 -2.79 -38.17 12.43
CA PRO A 452 -1.52 -37.76 13.01
C PRO A 452 -0.89 -38.96 13.73
N LEU A 453 0.17 -39.55 13.18
CA LEU A 453 1.12 -40.33 13.97
C LEU A 453 1.96 -39.35 14.81
N LEU A 454 1.35 -38.84 15.88
CA LEU A 454 2.01 -38.17 17.00
C LEU A 454 2.21 -39.20 18.13
N ALA A 455 2.88 -40.29 17.78
CA ALA A 455 3.38 -41.34 18.65
C ALA A 455 4.59 -42.00 17.97
N SER A 456 5.52 -42.51 18.77
CA SER A 456 6.63 -43.40 18.35
C SER A 456 7.42 -42.98 17.09
N ILE A 457 7.97 -41.78 17.09
CA ILE A 457 9.40 -41.62 16.78
C ILE A 457 10.02 -40.85 17.94
N GLU A 458 10.64 -41.56 18.87
CA GLU A 458 11.65 -40.97 19.73
C GLU A 458 12.94 -40.85 18.92
N PRO A 459 13.45 -39.64 18.63
CA PRO A 459 14.86 -39.50 18.35
C PRO A 459 15.59 -39.68 19.69
N LYS A 460 16.12 -40.88 19.97
CA LYS A 460 17.05 -41.10 21.09
C LYS A 460 18.41 -40.46 20.78
N VAL A 461 18.39 -39.15 20.71
CA VAL A 461 19.52 -38.24 20.61
C VAL A 461 19.34 -37.28 21.77
N GLU A 462 20.23 -37.37 22.75
CA GLU A 462 20.36 -36.33 23.76
C GLU A 462 20.83 -35.06 23.07
N LEU A 463 19.87 -34.23 22.66
CA LEU A 463 20.09 -32.79 22.52
C LEU A 463 20.43 -32.29 23.92
N ALA A 464 21.74 -32.27 24.22
CA ALA A 464 22.27 -31.76 25.47
C ALA A 464 21.57 -30.43 25.82
N HIS A 465 21.18 -30.27 27.09
CA HIS A 465 20.63 -29.01 27.59
C HIS A 465 21.71 -27.92 27.56
N VAL A 466 21.83 -27.31 26.39
CA VAL A 466 22.70 -26.18 26.14
C VAL A 466 21.88 -24.92 26.41
N ASP A 467 22.18 -24.25 27.52
CA ASP A 467 21.49 -23.06 28.05
C ASP A 467 21.71 -21.79 27.20
N LEU A 468 21.48 -21.91 25.89
CA LEU A 468 21.59 -20.84 24.90
C LEU A 468 20.22 -20.46 24.35
N PHE A 469 20.09 -19.16 24.04
CA PHE A 469 19.00 -18.60 23.22
C PHE A 469 17.62 -18.42 23.88
N ARG A 470 17.54 -18.15 25.20
CA ARG A 470 16.36 -17.46 25.75
C ARG A 470 16.30 -16.00 25.25
N VAL A 471 15.75 -15.81 24.05
CA VAL A 471 15.74 -14.53 23.31
C VAL A 471 14.91 -13.46 24.05
N PRO A 472 15.47 -12.27 24.36
CA PRO A 472 14.71 -11.16 24.92
C PRO A 472 13.64 -10.62 23.95
N ASP A 473 12.51 -10.20 24.49
CA ASP A 473 11.40 -9.60 23.73
C ASP A 473 11.85 -8.30 22.98
N PRO A 474 11.74 -8.25 21.64
CA PRO A 474 12.07 -7.07 20.85
C PRO A 474 11.07 -5.90 20.95
N GLU A 475 10.01 -6.00 21.76
CA GLU A 475 9.05 -4.90 22.01
C GLU A 475 9.42 -4.00 23.21
N LYS A 476 10.55 -4.24 23.89
CA LYS A 476 11.05 -3.34 24.95
C LYS A 476 11.44 -1.95 24.40
N LYS A 477 10.65 -0.93 24.76
CA LYS A 477 10.86 0.48 24.45
C LYS A 477 11.90 1.14 25.38
N SER A 478 12.54 2.22 24.93
CA SER A 478 13.56 2.96 25.70
C SER A 478 13.60 4.45 25.33
N THR A 479 14.19 5.28 26.18
CA THR A 479 14.34 6.74 26.01
C THR A 479 15.70 7.07 25.38
N LEU A 480 15.73 7.19 24.05
CA LEU A 480 16.90 7.65 23.29
C LEU A 480 16.47 8.64 22.20
N ASP A 481 16.96 9.88 22.31
CA ASP A 481 16.77 10.90 21.28
C ASP A 481 17.69 10.64 20.08
N ILE A 482 17.09 10.41 18.91
CA ILE A 482 17.81 10.20 17.66
C ILE A 482 17.90 11.53 16.92
N GLN A 483 19.08 12.14 16.82
CA GLN A 483 19.30 13.34 16.02
C GLN A 483 19.18 13.05 14.50
N PHE A 484 18.82 14.07 13.70
CA PHE A 484 18.25 13.82 12.36
C PHE A 484 19.10 14.13 11.12
N PHE A 485 19.71 15.32 10.95
CA PHE A 485 20.27 15.74 9.63
C PHE A 485 21.57 16.56 9.70
N ASP A 486 22.42 16.39 8.67
CA ASP A 486 23.54 17.26 8.23
C ASP A 486 23.82 16.97 6.72
N THR A 487 24.51 17.85 5.96
CA THR A 487 24.44 17.86 4.47
C THR A 487 25.68 18.32 3.66
N GLY A 488 25.93 17.72 2.48
CA GLY A 488 26.84 18.26 1.46
C GLY A 488 26.84 17.53 0.09
N TYR A 489 26.97 18.30 -1.01
CA TYR A 489 27.26 17.90 -2.42
C TYR A 489 26.24 16.94 -3.09
N GLY A 490 26.20 16.68 -4.42
CA GLY A 490 26.88 17.20 -5.63
C GLY A 490 26.35 16.46 -6.89
N TRP A 491 26.30 17.04 -8.09
CA TRP A 491 25.52 16.52 -9.25
C TRP A 491 26.30 16.28 -10.56
N LEU A 492 25.79 15.39 -11.43
CA LEU A 492 26.04 15.32 -12.88
C LEU A 492 24.94 14.52 -13.65
N ASP A 493 24.78 14.81 -14.94
CA ASP A 493 23.80 14.32 -15.94
C ASP A 493 24.16 12.94 -16.57
N SER A 494 23.41 12.23 -17.44
CA SER A 494 21.98 12.12 -17.84
C SER A 494 21.84 10.76 -18.62
N ASN A 495 20.95 10.37 -19.55
CA ASN A 495 19.65 10.80 -20.12
C ASN A 495 18.94 9.56 -20.76
N MET A 496 17.60 9.54 -20.96
CA MET A 496 16.90 8.62 -21.92
C MET A 496 15.37 8.84 -22.02
N THR A 497 14.76 8.46 -23.16
CA THR A 497 13.35 8.69 -23.55
C THR A 497 12.46 7.43 -23.49
N GLU A 498 11.13 7.58 -23.66
CA GLU A 498 10.08 6.52 -23.54
C GLU A 498 8.84 6.82 -24.43
N PRO A 499 8.20 5.82 -25.10
CA PRO A 499 7.02 6.00 -25.98
C PRO A 499 5.63 5.78 -25.29
N LYS A 500 4.55 5.78 -26.09
CA LYS A 500 3.13 5.58 -25.65
C LYS A 500 2.65 4.14 -25.92
N ILE A 501 1.51 3.76 -25.32
CA ILE A 501 0.80 2.48 -25.52
C ILE A 501 -0.69 2.76 -25.77
N THR A 502 -1.31 1.91 -26.60
CA THR A 502 -2.75 1.87 -26.92
C THR A 502 -3.30 0.49 -26.52
N TYR A 503 -4.57 0.40 -26.15
CA TYR A 503 -5.21 -0.86 -25.76
C TYR A 503 -5.85 -1.57 -26.98
N ALA A 504 -5.95 -2.90 -26.91
CA ALA A 504 -6.60 -3.75 -27.92
C ALA A 504 -7.56 -4.74 -27.21
N ASN A 505 -8.50 -5.30 -27.97
CA ASN A 505 -9.69 -5.97 -27.42
C ASN A 505 -9.45 -7.43 -27.00
N SER A 506 -10.30 -7.90 -26.08
CA SER A 506 -10.22 -9.22 -25.44
C SER A 506 -11.57 -9.91 -25.38
N LYS A 507 -11.76 -10.98 -26.15
CA LYS A 507 -12.91 -11.89 -26.03
C LYS A 507 -12.45 -13.25 -25.51
N ASP A 508 -13.33 -13.88 -24.74
CA ASP A 508 -13.33 -15.27 -24.27
C ASP A 508 -12.25 -15.66 -23.22
N SER A 509 -12.72 -15.99 -22.02
CA SER A 509 -11.97 -16.12 -20.76
C SER A 509 -11.60 -17.57 -20.38
N ALA A 510 -10.40 -18.01 -20.80
CA ALA A 510 -9.81 -19.32 -20.48
C ALA A 510 -8.60 -19.20 -19.52
N ASP A 511 -8.75 -18.32 -18.52
CA ASP A 511 -7.75 -17.33 -18.04
C ASP A 511 -6.32 -17.75 -17.63
N LEU A 512 -5.99 -19.04 -17.57
CA LEU A 512 -4.60 -19.51 -17.31
C LEU A 512 -4.12 -20.61 -18.27
N GLU A 513 -4.91 -20.99 -19.28
CA GLU A 513 -4.56 -22.04 -20.22
C GLU A 513 -3.49 -21.59 -21.24
N ILE A 514 -2.64 -22.52 -21.67
CA ILE A 514 -1.57 -22.26 -22.65
C ILE A 514 -2.06 -22.72 -24.02
N GLU A 515 -2.18 -21.78 -24.95
CA GLU A 515 -2.43 -22.10 -26.37
C GLU A 515 -1.14 -22.62 -27.02
N PHE A 516 -0.90 -23.93 -26.94
CA PHE A 516 0.32 -24.56 -27.47
C PHE A 516 0.42 -24.44 -29.00
N ILE A 517 1.53 -23.84 -29.47
CA ILE A 517 1.99 -23.90 -30.86
C ILE A 517 2.74 -25.22 -31.11
N LYS A 518 3.56 -25.63 -30.13
CA LYS A 518 4.38 -26.84 -30.16
C LYS A 518 4.42 -27.44 -28.76
N LYS A 519 4.11 -28.72 -28.60
CA LYS A 519 4.17 -29.41 -27.29
C LYS A 519 5.54 -30.03 -26.98
N GLU A 520 6.41 -30.13 -27.98
CA GLU A 520 7.67 -30.88 -27.90
C GLU A 520 8.92 -29.98 -27.95
N ASN A 521 10.03 -30.49 -27.40
CA ASN A 521 11.16 -29.74 -26.86
C ASN A 521 11.73 -28.61 -27.77
N PRO A 522 11.94 -27.38 -27.25
CA PRO A 522 11.25 -26.81 -26.11
C PRO A 522 9.78 -26.55 -26.47
N ALA A 523 8.85 -26.80 -25.55
CA ALA A 523 7.45 -26.50 -25.82
C ALA A 523 7.26 -24.98 -26.01
N ILE A 524 6.33 -24.59 -26.87
CA ILE A 524 6.04 -23.20 -27.23
C ILE A 524 4.53 -23.00 -27.20
N GLY A 525 4.06 -21.93 -26.56
CA GLY A 525 2.66 -21.57 -26.55
C GLY A 525 2.44 -20.07 -26.41
N TYR A 526 1.19 -19.65 -26.56
CA TYR A 526 0.74 -18.32 -26.17
C TYR A 526 0.02 -18.35 -24.82
N ILE A 527 0.13 -17.25 -24.07
CA ILE A 527 -0.75 -16.92 -22.93
C ILE A 527 -1.32 -15.51 -23.12
N ARG A 528 -2.47 -15.27 -22.51
CA ARG A 528 -3.04 -13.91 -22.30
C ARG A 528 -2.53 -13.35 -20.98
N VAL A 529 -2.37 -12.03 -20.88
CA VAL A 529 -1.74 -11.35 -19.73
C VAL A 529 -2.78 -10.98 -18.69
N GLU A 530 -2.67 -11.56 -17.50
CA GLU A 530 -3.62 -11.34 -16.39
C GLU A 530 -3.30 -10.07 -15.57
N PRO A 531 -4.24 -9.59 -14.74
CA PRO A 531 -4.03 -8.47 -13.82
C PRO A 531 -2.83 -8.66 -12.88
N GLU A 532 -2.13 -7.56 -12.58
CA GLU A 532 -0.84 -7.53 -11.86
C GLU A 532 0.33 -8.33 -12.50
N GLU A 533 0.15 -8.98 -13.66
CA GLU A 533 1.27 -9.64 -14.34
C GLU A 533 2.20 -8.64 -15.09
N THR A 534 3.43 -9.06 -15.34
CA THR A 534 4.47 -8.25 -15.99
C THR A 534 5.44 -9.17 -16.75
N LEU A 535 6.22 -8.63 -17.70
CA LEU A 535 7.30 -9.42 -18.33
C LEU A 535 8.35 -9.92 -17.32
N GLY A 536 8.52 -9.23 -16.18
CA GLY A 536 9.39 -9.69 -15.09
C GLY A 536 8.85 -10.92 -14.37
N HIS A 537 7.53 -11.04 -14.24
CA HIS A 537 6.88 -12.23 -13.67
C HIS A 537 7.15 -13.47 -14.53
N TYR A 538 6.88 -13.40 -15.83
CA TYR A 538 7.15 -14.52 -16.72
C TYR A 538 8.65 -14.86 -16.80
N ALA A 539 9.53 -13.84 -16.80
CA ALA A 539 10.98 -14.04 -16.79
C ALA A 539 11.44 -14.87 -15.57
N GLU A 540 10.95 -14.52 -14.38
CA GLU A 540 11.20 -15.27 -13.13
C GLU A 540 10.62 -16.69 -13.18
N TRP A 541 9.36 -16.84 -13.59
CA TRP A 541 8.69 -18.16 -13.62
C TRP A 541 9.28 -19.12 -14.67
N LEU A 542 9.77 -18.58 -15.79
CA LEU A 542 10.44 -19.33 -16.85
C LEU A 542 11.95 -19.48 -16.63
N GLN A 543 12.52 -18.82 -15.63
CA GLN A 543 13.96 -18.78 -15.35
C GLN A 543 14.79 -18.25 -16.54
N VAL A 544 14.29 -17.22 -17.22
CA VAL A 544 14.94 -16.53 -18.35
C VAL A 544 15.07 -15.04 -18.10
N ARG A 545 15.88 -14.34 -18.90
CA ARG A 545 15.95 -12.87 -18.86
C ARG A 545 14.73 -12.25 -19.53
N THR A 546 14.21 -11.15 -18.99
CA THR A 546 13.08 -10.38 -19.56
C THR A 546 13.27 -10.07 -21.06
N GLN A 547 14.51 -9.81 -21.49
CA GLN A 547 14.83 -9.54 -22.89
C GLN A 547 14.60 -10.74 -23.81
N GLN A 548 14.72 -11.98 -23.33
CA GLN A 548 14.44 -13.16 -24.16
C GLN A 548 12.96 -13.24 -24.52
N ILE A 549 12.08 -12.95 -23.55
CA ILE A 549 10.63 -12.87 -23.77
C ILE A 549 10.29 -11.69 -24.70
N ARG A 550 10.97 -10.55 -24.55
CA ARG A 550 10.84 -9.43 -25.49
C ARG A 550 11.19 -9.83 -26.93
N ASN A 551 12.31 -10.52 -27.13
CA ASN A 551 12.75 -10.99 -28.45
C ASN A 551 11.76 -11.99 -29.05
N TRP A 552 11.18 -12.91 -28.26
CA TRP A 552 10.15 -13.85 -28.74
C TRP A 552 8.83 -13.18 -29.19
N ASN A 553 8.63 -11.90 -28.84
CA ASN A 553 7.40 -11.15 -29.05
C ASN A 553 7.62 -9.83 -29.84
N SER A 554 8.82 -9.62 -30.40
CA SER A 554 9.22 -8.39 -31.09
C SER A 554 8.98 -7.10 -30.29
N LEU A 555 9.05 -7.16 -28.95
CA LEU A 555 8.78 -6.02 -28.07
C LEU A 555 10.05 -5.19 -27.85
N SER A 556 9.94 -3.86 -28.00
CA SER A 556 11.04 -2.94 -27.63
C SER A 556 11.41 -3.08 -26.15
N PHE A 557 12.62 -2.66 -25.75
CA PHE A 557 13.11 -2.73 -24.37
C PHE A 557 12.17 -2.08 -23.33
N GLN A 558 11.39 -1.08 -23.76
CA GLN A 558 10.53 -0.27 -22.89
C GLN A 558 9.04 -0.55 -23.05
N SER A 559 8.60 -1.23 -24.12
CA SER A 559 7.18 -1.57 -24.30
C SER A 559 6.68 -2.36 -23.08
N PRO A 560 5.72 -1.88 -22.28
CA PRO A 560 5.04 -2.73 -21.33
C PRO A 560 4.10 -3.68 -22.09
N ILE A 561 3.62 -4.70 -21.40
CA ILE A 561 2.51 -5.53 -21.87
C ILE A 561 1.18 -4.91 -21.42
N GLY A 562 0.15 -5.01 -22.27
CA GLY A 562 -1.23 -4.72 -21.91
C GLY A 562 -1.90 -5.89 -21.19
N LEU A 563 -3.03 -5.63 -20.54
CA LEU A 563 -3.95 -6.70 -20.09
C LEU A 563 -4.50 -7.45 -21.31
N ASP A 564 -4.77 -8.74 -21.13
CA ASP A 564 -5.10 -9.74 -22.16
C ASP A 564 -4.11 -9.91 -23.32
N GLN A 565 -3.08 -9.05 -23.45
CA GLN A 565 -2.15 -9.09 -24.57
C GLN A 565 -1.59 -10.50 -24.77
N LYS A 566 -1.90 -11.11 -25.91
CA LYS A 566 -1.39 -12.43 -26.27
C LYS A 566 0.13 -12.38 -26.45
N ILE A 567 0.86 -13.16 -25.67
CA ILE A 567 2.32 -13.23 -25.71
C ILE A 567 2.83 -14.67 -25.86
N LYS A 568 3.84 -14.84 -26.70
CA LYS A 568 4.56 -16.08 -26.97
C LYS A 568 5.54 -16.40 -25.85
N ILE A 569 5.48 -17.62 -25.36
CA ILE A 569 6.32 -18.17 -24.29
C ILE A 569 7.01 -19.46 -24.79
N VAL A 570 8.26 -19.66 -24.36
CA VAL A 570 9.05 -20.87 -24.66
C VAL A 570 9.48 -21.54 -23.34
N PHE A 571 9.14 -22.82 -23.19
CA PHE A 571 9.34 -23.62 -21.98
C PHE A 571 10.64 -24.42 -22.09
N ASN A 572 11.78 -23.76 -21.87
CA ASN A 572 13.13 -24.32 -22.07
C ASN A 572 13.93 -24.58 -20.78
N LYS A 573 13.47 -24.07 -19.62
CA LYS A 573 14.08 -24.31 -18.29
C LYS A 573 13.11 -24.90 -17.26
N ILE A 574 11.83 -24.97 -17.61
CA ILE A 574 10.72 -25.38 -16.74
C ILE A 574 9.63 -26.02 -17.61
N SER A 575 8.86 -26.96 -17.05
CA SER A 575 7.69 -27.51 -17.74
C SER A 575 6.56 -26.48 -17.81
N ALA A 576 5.66 -26.65 -18.78
CA ALA A 576 4.45 -25.82 -18.90
C ALA A 576 3.55 -25.94 -17.65
N ASP A 577 3.45 -27.13 -17.05
CA ASP A 577 2.66 -27.37 -15.84
C ASP A 577 3.28 -26.73 -14.59
N ASP A 578 4.61 -26.78 -14.46
CA ASP A 578 5.32 -26.10 -13.38
C ASP A 578 5.20 -24.57 -13.51
N PHE A 579 5.28 -24.02 -14.72
CA PHE A 579 5.01 -22.60 -15.00
C PHE A 579 3.57 -22.21 -14.62
N ASN A 580 2.56 -22.94 -15.12
CA ASN A 580 1.16 -22.67 -14.82
C ASN A 580 0.84 -22.78 -13.32
N ARG A 581 1.47 -23.72 -12.60
CA ARG A 581 1.32 -23.84 -11.16
C ARG A 581 1.94 -22.65 -10.41
N ILE A 582 3.11 -22.17 -10.81
CA ILE A 582 3.75 -20.96 -10.21
C ILE A 582 2.90 -19.71 -10.50
N ARG A 583 2.39 -19.57 -11.72
CA ARG A 583 1.48 -18.50 -12.14
C ARG A 583 0.19 -18.50 -11.32
N LEU A 584 -0.42 -19.67 -11.13
CA LEU A 584 -1.59 -19.83 -10.27
C LEU A 584 -1.28 -19.54 -8.79
N GLU A 585 -0.14 -20.02 -8.25
CA GLU A 585 0.31 -19.70 -6.88
C GLU A 585 0.55 -18.19 -6.69
N TYR A 586 1.00 -17.48 -7.72
CA TYR A 586 1.11 -16.02 -7.69
C TYR A 586 -0.26 -15.34 -7.52
N HIS A 587 -1.25 -15.69 -8.35
CA HIS A 587 -2.61 -15.10 -8.29
C HIS A 587 -3.36 -15.47 -7.01
N ARG A 588 -3.33 -16.75 -6.62
CA ARG A 588 -3.82 -17.22 -5.31
C ARG A 588 -3.17 -16.43 -4.17
N GLY A 589 -1.90 -16.09 -4.32
CA GLY A 589 -1.19 -15.21 -3.39
C GLY A 589 -1.79 -13.81 -3.28
N ILE A 590 -2.29 -13.20 -4.36
CA ILE A 590 -2.96 -11.89 -4.32
C ILE A 590 -4.31 -11.99 -3.60
N GLU A 591 -5.10 -13.01 -3.96
CA GLU A 591 -6.41 -13.27 -3.35
C GLU A 591 -6.28 -13.51 -1.84
N GLU A 592 -5.34 -14.36 -1.42
CA GLU A 592 -5.10 -14.66 0.00
C GLU A 592 -4.58 -13.45 0.78
N ASP A 593 -3.72 -12.61 0.20
CA ASP A 593 -3.31 -11.34 0.86
C ASP A 593 -4.55 -10.46 1.06
N PHE A 594 -5.37 -10.26 0.03
CA PHE A 594 -6.56 -9.45 0.12
C PHE A 594 -7.57 -9.98 1.15
N PHE A 595 -7.88 -11.28 1.11
CA PHE A 595 -8.80 -11.91 2.07
C PHE A 595 -8.23 -12.09 3.48
N THR A 596 -6.92 -11.88 3.69
CA THR A 596 -6.35 -11.75 5.04
C THR A 596 -6.81 -10.46 5.71
N TYR A 597 -6.83 -9.33 4.97
CA TYR A 597 -7.16 -8.02 5.51
C TYR A 597 -8.60 -7.57 5.26
N TYR A 598 -9.30 -8.16 4.29
CA TYR A 598 -10.64 -7.74 3.88
C TYR A 598 -11.66 -8.89 3.80
N GLU A 599 -12.93 -8.53 3.93
CA GLU A 599 -14.09 -9.39 3.70
C GLU A 599 -15.08 -8.70 2.74
N ILE A 600 -15.81 -9.51 1.96
CA ILE A 600 -16.90 -9.04 1.12
C ILE A 600 -18.20 -9.12 1.93
N THR A 601 -18.95 -8.03 1.94
CA THR A 601 -20.09 -7.81 2.86
C THR A 601 -21.41 -7.51 2.18
N ASP A 602 -21.36 -7.13 0.89
CA ASP A 602 -22.50 -6.70 0.09
C ASP A 602 -22.08 -6.70 -1.39
N THR A 603 -23.04 -6.47 -2.30
CA THR A 603 -22.76 -6.02 -3.68
C THR A 603 -23.57 -4.78 -4.01
N LEU A 604 -23.13 -4.02 -5.01
CA LEU A 604 -23.85 -2.87 -5.55
C LEU A 604 -23.77 -2.86 -7.07
N THR A 605 -24.86 -2.46 -7.73
CA THR A 605 -24.88 -2.30 -9.19
C THR A 605 -24.35 -0.93 -9.58
N HIS A 606 -23.30 -0.89 -10.40
CA HIS A 606 -22.83 0.32 -11.07
C HIS A 606 -23.32 0.35 -12.52
N THR A 607 -24.05 1.40 -12.89
CA THR A 607 -24.33 1.71 -14.29
C THR A 607 -23.16 2.47 -14.90
N VAL A 608 -22.56 1.91 -15.96
CA VAL A 608 -21.40 2.46 -16.68
C VAL A 608 -21.75 3.82 -17.30
N LYS A 609 -20.86 4.79 -17.10
CA LYS A 609 -20.97 6.19 -17.55
C LYS A 609 -19.87 6.52 -18.56
N ASN A 610 -20.04 7.62 -19.30
CA ASN A 610 -19.05 8.08 -20.26
C ASN A 610 -17.70 8.37 -19.56
N GLY A 611 -16.64 7.67 -19.98
CA GLY A 611 -15.29 7.75 -19.41
C GLY A 611 -14.95 6.67 -18.37
N ASP A 612 -15.91 5.84 -17.96
CA ASP A 612 -15.67 4.67 -17.12
C ASP A 612 -14.86 3.59 -17.86
N ASN A 613 -14.27 2.69 -17.07
CA ASN A 613 -13.53 1.48 -17.46
C ASN A 613 -13.06 0.82 -16.16
N ILE A 614 -12.84 -0.50 -16.16
CA ILE A 614 -12.57 -1.25 -14.92
C ILE A 614 -11.35 -0.71 -14.16
N TRP A 615 -10.30 -0.27 -14.87
CA TRP A 615 -9.13 0.34 -14.24
C TRP A 615 -9.48 1.62 -13.45
N TYR A 616 -10.36 2.49 -13.97
CA TYR A 616 -10.85 3.66 -13.24
C TYR A 616 -11.72 3.28 -12.04
N LEU A 617 -12.66 2.35 -12.25
CA LEU A 617 -13.59 1.93 -11.22
C LEU A 617 -12.86 1.25 -10.04
N SER A 618 -11.90 0.37 -10.35
CA SER A 618 -10.96 -0.24 -9.40
C SER A 618 -10.17 0.82 -8.62
N ASN A 619 -9.39 1.66 -9.28
CA ASN A 619 -8.37 2.47 -8.61
C ASN A 619 -8.88 3.84 -8.07
N TYR A 620 -10.05 4.34 -8.51
CA TYR A 620 -10.46 5.73 -8.23
C TYR A 620 -11.91 5.88 -7.74
N GLU A 621 -12.84 5.06 -8.21
CA GLU A 621 -14.26 5.17 -7.80
C GLU A 621 -14.55 4.29 -6.57
N TYR A 622 -14.09 3.03 -6.57
CA TYR A 622 -14.38 2.04 -5.52
C TYR A 622 -13.18 1.65 -4.65
N ASN A 623 -11.95 1.88 -5.11
CA ASN A 623 -10.71 1.51 -4.40
C ASN A 623 -10.63 -0.01 -4.09
N LEU A 624 -10.89 -0.83 -5.11
CA LEU A 624 -10.91 -2.30 -5.07
C LEU A 624 -9.83 -2.88 -6.00
N PRO A 625 -9.37 -4.13 -5.79
CA PRO A 625 -8.46 -4.78 -6.73
C PRO A 625 -9.13 -4.97 -8.10
N TYR A 626 -8.37 -4.83 -9.19
CA TYR A 626 -8.90 -5.04 -10.54
C TYR A 626 -9.50 -6.45 -10.71
N TRP A 627 -8.76 -7.48 -10.30
CA TRP A 627 -9.18 -8.89 -10.37
C TRP A 627 -10.49 -9.15 -9.62
N LEU A 628 -10.78 -8.42 -8.54
CA LEU A 628 -11.98 -8.62 -7.72
C LEU A 628 -13.23 -8.06 -8.40
N ILE A 629 -13.09 -6.98 -9.18
CA ILE A 629 -14.19 -6.49 -10.03
C ILE A 629 -14.40 -7.46 -11.22
N VAL A 630 -13.32 -7.97 -11.81
CA VAL A 630 -13.39 -8.98 -12.89
C VAL A 630 -14.09 -10.26 -12.43
N ASP A 631 -13.71 -10.83 -11.27
CA ASP A 631 -14.30 -12.09 -10.77
C ASP A 631 -15.82 -12.01 -10.55
N PHE A 632 -16.33 -10.84 -10.19
CA PHE A 632 -17.76 -10.59 -9.99
C PHE A 632 -18.54 -10.34 -11.29
N ASN A 633 -17.86 -10.29 -12.44
CA ASN A 633 -18.41 -9.87 -13.74
C ASN A 633 -17.80 -10.69 -14.91
N LYS A 634 -17.45 -11.95 -14.68
CA LYS A 634 -16.72 -12.80 -15.65
C LYS A 634 -17.41 -12.99 -17.00
N ASP A 635 -18.72 -12.84 -17.05
CA ASP A 635 -19.52 -12.96 -18.27
C ASP A 635 -19.62 -11.62 -19.06
N ILE A 636 -18.78 -10.61 -18.76
CA ILE A 636 -18.78 -9.26 -19.38
C ILE A 636 -17.45 -8.97 -20.10
N ASP A 637 -17.51 -8.59 -21.38
CA ASP A 637 -16.37 -8.06 -22.14
C ASP A 637 -16.05 -6.62 -21.68
N PHE A 638 -14.92 -6.44 -21.00
CA PHE A 638 -14.49 -5.15 -20.48
C PHE A 638 -13.86 -4.21 -21.52
N GLY A 639 -13.49 -4.72 -22.70
CA GLY A 639 -13.07 -3.91 -23.84
C GLY A 639 -14.27 -3.29 -24.56
N ALA A 640 -15.41 -3.98 -24.57
CA ALA A 640 -16.62 -3.57 -25.28
C ALA A 640 -17.65 -2.77 -24.43
N LEU A 641 -17.31 -2.36 -23.19
CA LEU A 641 -18.23 -1.67 -22.27
C LEU A 641 -18.92 -0.44 -22.89
N LYS A 642 -20.25 -0.40 -22.74
CA LYS A 642 -21.12 0.68 -23.22
C LYS A 642 -21.72 1.46 -22.06
N VAL A 643 -22.06 2.72 -22.32
CA VAL A 643 -22.80 3.56 -21.37
C VAL A 643 -24.19 2.95 -21.16
N GLY A 644 -24.53 2.64 -19.90
CA GLY A 644 -25.75 1.92 -19.54
C GLY A 644 -25.53 0.49 -19.05
N ASP A 645 -24.38 -0.13 -19.34
CA ASP A 645 -24.06 -1.49 -18.88
C ASP A 645 -24.05 -1.57 -17.34
N LYS A 646 -24.41 -2.73 -16.79
CA LYS A 646 -24.53 -2.97 -15.35
C LYS A 646 -23.38 -3.85 -14.86
N LEU A 647 -22.55 -3.31 -13.97
CA LEU A 647 -21.47 -4.03 -13.31
C LEU A 647 -21.85 -4.33 -11.84
N VAL A 648 -21.58 -5.55 -11.38
CA VAL A 648 -21.71 -5.98 -9.98
C VAL A 648 -20.42 -5.66 -9.24
N ILE A 649 -20.44 -4.66 -8.37
CA ILE A 649 -19.26 -4.22 -7.62
C ILE A 649 -19.35 -4.76 -6.17
N PRO A 650 -18.36 -5.52 -5.68
CA PRO A 650 -18.38 -6.04 -4.31
C PRO A 650 -18.08 -4.94 -3.28
N ALA A 651 -18.88 -4.86 -2.22
CA ALA A 651 -18.69 -3.92 -1.12
C ALA A 651 -17.94 -4.58 0.03
N ILE A 652 -16.80 -3.99 0.41
CA ILE A 652 -15.83 -4.62 1.33
C ILE A 652 -15.73 -3.91 2.68
N LYS A 653 -15.25 -4.65 3.68
CA LYS A 653 -14.90 -4.19 5.02
C LYS A 653 -13.51 -4.73 5.39
N SER A 654 -12.71 -3.95 6.13
CA SER A 654 -11.48 -4.48 6.73
C SER A 654 -11.85 -5.46 7.83
N LYS A 655 -11.13 -6.57 7.88
CA LYS A 655 -11.01 -7.39 9.09
C LYS A 655 -10.23 -6.58 10.14
N SER A 656 -10.50 -6.90 11.40
CA SER A 656 -9.90 -6.34 12.62
C SER A 656 -8.74 -7.20 13.07
#